data_AF-A0AA39VNV6-F1
#
_entry.id   AF-A0AA39VNV6-F1
#
_cell.length_a   1.000
_cell.length_b   1.000
_cell.length_c   1.000
_cell.angle_alpha   90.00
_cell.angle_beta   90.00
_cell.angle_gamma   90.00
#
_symmetry.space_group_name_H-M   'P 1'
#
loop_
_entity.id
_entity.type
_entity.pdbx_description
1 polymer ?
#
loop_
_entity_poly.entity_id
_entity_poly.type
_entity_poly.pdbx_seq_one_letter_code
_entity_poly.pdbx_strand_id
1 'polypeptide(L)'
;MDRRRKSHSSAPRHEQPGDPPSKPPITAVESLHPVIIQPIDPLPPSKPPITAVESLHPVIIYKVKTSRALLFRFKRHHEALGFIQDSISCYPNWGHLRLVEACIHKHMVDHVAKDCVEKIKHLSRGAVSARSAAKLLPESLHCAAVHAGLLRQLAEFNDEWDKVNEECLRGLKIENSNDPGIDRFYGKFVMGLRSKESRIADERKRIIKILLSSKQPPLFDSEKPFEEKESSIVEEDVKEMEKREKKVEETFTVRKESETSMKKFKGEFRKIHKCESVWSALSDEKKRGFREVNIEKLEWHLESLKYHLAVECLREAIDFAKEHKTWKSWECCGCLEKFGNLELYRTHFRKLHWFNLDDQHNNLKSAMESTEVASELIEMITNCVWKPLNTDCAIDWLKLKSKTSPQKFLLCDDDTERAGILESICDIYQLLLKNKCLARTHIDWPIRYAISEFESIIPVSQFRHHNMETLKVICLLGASQLKNVLKFLKSLVHISGLCGNSEMSSYKEYQEFNIKERIVFSRDFSSLLLDERLFRGELNVTNYFDAIADDGSALNFAVDECKDDRVLPYSNDILSWLYVGLKTNEDLYQWKAVREFEREAPETVFRIFVEECSHLAKVCERISEISSKVGAVEAVYTKCLEEIKKRNKNPDLFDLLCKRKIVLQGDHDDIASRIESEIISDLLKDASAAELLVSMSSSGLRMQERVRKLDDYIRKALKTLKLQLLKDLAFLDAIVLRSLGDIHRYELVLEKTSFYDYRSIIVPLLKSRLKRKLQYLIYKDAIQKKSDAACKRRDQ
;
A
#
# COMPACT_ATOMS: atom_id res chain seq x y z
N MET A 1 48.60 47.71 -19.78
CA MET A 1 48.62 48.49 -21.04
C MET A 1 47.77 47.71 -22.04
N ASP A 2 46.46 47.97 -22.12
CA ASP A 2 45.79 48.89 -23.07
C ASP A 2 46.13 48.56 -24.54
N ARG A 3 45.23 48.38 -25.52
CA ARG A 3 43.77 48.64 -25.67
C ARG A 3 43.31 48.06 -27.03
N ARG A 4 42.04 47.58 -27.10
CA ARG A 4 40.97 47.82 -28.12
C ARG A 4 41.34 47.96 -29.63
N ARG A 5 40.59 47.48 -30.65
CA ARG A 5 39.12 47.35 -30.89
C ARG A 5 38.89 46.76 -32.33
N LYS A 6 37.77 46.01 -32.53
CA LYS A 6 36.74 45.99 -33.63
C LYS A 6 37.18 46.12 -35.13
N SER A 7 36.59 45.51 -36.18
CA SER A 7 35.22 45.03 -36.48
C SER A 7 35.11 44.42 -37.91
N HIS A 8 34.07 43.57 -38.13
CA HIS A 8 33.23 43.34 -39.34
C HIS A 8 33.79 42.67 -40.62
N SER A 9 33.24 41.49 -41.01
CA SER A 9 32.21 41.23 -42.07
C SER A 9 32.81 41.25 -43.48
N SER A 10 32.70 40.27 -44.40
CA SER A 10 31.49 39.68 -45.02
C SER A 10 31.94 38.55 -45.99
N ALA A 11 31.06 37.59 -46.30
CA ALA A 11 31.18 36.53 -47.34
C ALA A 11 30.99 37.10 -48.78
N PRO A 12 30.79 36.35 -49.91
CA PRO A 12 30.57 34.88 -50.10
C PRO A 12 30.99 34.22 -51.47
N ARG A 13 30.58 32.93 -51.66
CA ARG A 13 30.29 32.16 -52.92
C ARG A 13 31.48 31.75 -53.81
N HIS A 14 31.50 30.69 -54.64
CA HIS A 14 30.68 29.53 -55.09
C HIS A 14 31.74 28.55 -55.69
N GLU A 15 31.61 27.22 -55.79
CA GLU A 15 30.94 26.46 -56.87
C GLU A 15 31.28 24.96 -56.71
N GLN A 16 30.32 24.07 -57.00
CA GLN A 16 30.48 22.60 -57.17
C GLN A 16 30.34 22.25 -58.67
N PRO A 17 30.69 21.01 -59.06
CA PRO A 17 29.68 20.10 -59.68
C PRO A 17 29.84 18.64 -59.17
N GLY A 18 28.83 17.76 -59.01
CA GLY A 18 27.76 17.26 -59.90
C GLY A 18 28.17 15.87 -60.46
N ASP A 19 27.39 14.80 -60.65
CA ASP A 19 26.03 14.33 -60.28
C ASP A 19 25.89 12.82 -60.77
N PRO A 20 24.75 12.09 -60.62
CA PRO A 20 24.57 10.61 -60.50
C PRO A 20 24.06 9.91 -61.81
N PRO A 21 23.09 8.93 -61.92
CA PRO A 21 22.47 7.88 -61.05
C PRO A 21 22.22 6.48 -61.75
N SER A 22 21.52 5.52 -61.09
CA SER A 22 20.38 4.68 -61.60
C SER A 22 20.26 3.21 -61.05
N LYS A 23 19.12 2.55 -61.34
CA LYS A 23 18.27 1.62 -60.53
C LYS A 23 18.44 0.09 -60.83
N PRO A 24 17.69 -0.85 -60.15
CA PRO A 24 17.98 -2.30 -59.98
C PRO A 24 17.24 -3.25 -60.96
N PRO A 25 17.35 -4.60 -60.82
CA PRO A 25 16.16 -5.41 -60.46
C PRO A 25 16.40 -6.72 -59.65
N ILE A 26 15.28 -7.43 -59.38
CA ILE A 26 14.99 -8.59 -58.50
C ILE A 26 14.94 -9.92 -59.29
N THR A 27 15.35 -11.06 -58.69
CA THR A 27 14.82 -12.48 -58.78
C THR A 27 15.92 -13.46 -58.31
N ALA A 28 15.77 -14.74 -57.97
CA ALA A 28 14.79 -15.59 -57.28
C ALA A 28 15.48 -16.98 -57.08
N VAL A 29 15.20 -17.69 -55.97
CA VAL A 29 15.11 -19.17 -55.81
C VAL A 29 16.38 -20.08 -55.78
N GLU A 30 16.30 -21.09 -54.87
CA GLU A 30 17.00 -22.41 -54.80
C GLU A 30 18.49 -22.47 -54.41
N SER A 31 19.06 -23.56 -53.87
CA SER A 31 18.76 -24.58 -52.84
C SER A 31 20.02 -25.48 -52.76
N LEU A 32 20.19 -26.23 -51.66
CA LEU A 32 21.02 -27.44 -51.47
C LEU A 32 22.48 -27.33 -50.95
N HIS A 33 22.69 -28.05 -49.83
CA HIS A 33 23.88 -28.48 -49.07
C HIS A 33 24.96 -29.26 -49.88
N PRO A 34 26.13 -29.69 -49.35
CA PRO A 34 26.55 -29.83 -47.94
C PRO A 34 27.98 -29.37 -47.56
N VAL A 35 28.18 -29.30 -46.24
CA VAL A 35 29.40 -28.95 -45.50
C VAL A 35 30.39 -30.12 -45.49
N ILE A 36 31.64 -29.86 -45.87
CA ILE A 36 32.81 -30.67 -45.50
C ILE A 36 33.50 -29.98 -44.33
N ILE A 37 33.68 -30.73 -43.24
CA ILE A 37 34.26 -30.30 -41.97
C ILE A 37 35.79 -30.38 -42.08
N GLN A 38 36.48 -29.29 -41.74
CA GLN A 38 37.86 -29.32 -41.21
C GLN A 38 37.91 -28.59 -39.87
N PRO A 39 38.77 -29.04 -38.92
CA PRO A 39 38.76 -28.59 -37.53
C PRO A 39 39.47 -27.25 -37.37
N ILE A 40 38.83 -26.30 -36.69
CA ILE A 40 39.43 -25.01 -36.31
C ILE A 40 39.63 -25.00 -34.79
N ASP A 41 40.86 -24.64 -34.40
CA ASP A 41 41.31 -24.41 -33.03
C ASP A 41 40.40 -23.46 -32.22
N PRO A 42 40.36 -23.57 -30.87
CA PRO A 42 39.44 -22.79 -30.06
C PRO A 42 39.81 -21.29 -30.06
N LEU A 43 38.99 -20.50 -30.76
CA LEU A 43 38.99 -19.04 -30.68
C LEU A 43 38.48 -18.58 -29.29
N PRO A 44 39.07 -17.56 -28.65
CA PRO A 44 38.63 -17.03 -27.37
C PRO A 44 37.18 -16.53 -27.41
N PRO A 45 36.43 -16.56 -26.29
CA PRO A 45 35.01 -16.24 -26.28
C PRO A 45 34.79 -14.79 -26.73
N SER A 46 34.23 -14.66 -27.92
CA SER A 46 33.73 -13.41 -28.47
C SER A 46 32.56 -12.91 -27.61
N LYS A 47 32.58 -11.62 -27.29
CA LYS A 47 31.47 -10.91 -26.61
C LYS A 47 30.17 -11.12 -27.38
N PRO A 48 29.06 -11.49 -26.73
CA PRO A 48 27.76 -11.45 -27.38
C PRO A 48 27.31 -10.00 -27.58
N PRO A 49 26.51 -9.73 -28.64
CA PRO A 49 25.94 -8.42 -28.90
C PRO A 49 24.91 -8.08 -27.82
N ILE A 50 25.06 -6.91 -27.19
CA ILE A 50 24.13 -6.38 -26.20
C ILE A 50 22.90 -5.86 -26.96
N THR A 51 21.88 -6.70 -27.11
CA THR A 51 20.51 -6.31 -27.46
C THR A 51 19.56 -7.46 -27.14
N ALA A 52 19.41 -7.73 -25.85
CA ALA A 52 18.29 -8.45 -25.25
C ALA A 52 18.27 -8.07 -23.76
N VAL A 53 17.09 -7.97 -23.16
CA VAL A 53 16.91 -7.76 -21.71
C VAL A 53 17.51 -8.98 -20.99
N GLU A 54 18.81 -8.94 -20.67
CA GLU A 54 19.47 -10.02 -19.94
C GLU A 54 19.06 -9.99 -18.46
N SER A 55 18.40 -11.07 -18.04
CA SER A 55 18.27 -11.41 -16.63
C SER A 55 19.65 -11.46 -15.96
N LEU A 56 19.81 -10.77 -14.84
CA LEU A 56 21.07 -10.71 -14.09
C LEU A 56 21.65 -12.11 -13.82
N HIS A 57 22.96 -12.31 -14.04
CA HIS A 57 23.59 -13.62 -13.88
C HIS A 57 23.34 -14.20 -12.45
N PRO A 58 22.94 -15.48 -12.29
CA PRO A 58 22.54 -16.05 -11.00
C PRO A 58 23.58 -15.88 -9.88
N VAL A 59 24.88 -15.95 -10.23
CA VAL A 59 25.97 -15.73 -9.28
C VAL A 59 25.99 -14.28 -8.77
N ILE A 60 25.74 -13.30 -9.62
CA ILE A 60 25.70 -11.88 -9.22
C ILE A 60 24.47 -11.63 -8.35
N ILE A 61 23.32 -12.23 -8.69
CA ILE A 61 22.11 -12.21 -7.83
C ILE A 61 22.42 -12.75 -6.45
N TYR A 62 23.10 -13.90 -6.36
CA TYR A 62 23.49 -14.49 -5.08
C TYR A 62 24.38 -13.56 -4.27
N LYS A 63 25.45 -13.00 -4.87
CA LYS A 63 26.37 -12.08 -4.18
C LYS A 63 25.65 -10.85 -3.63
N VAL A 64 24.80 -10.23 -4.46
CA VAL A 64 23.92 -9.11 -4.11
C VAL A 64 23.01 -9.45 -2.92
N LYS A 65 22.29 -10.59 -2.98
CA LYS A 65 21.38 -11.02 -1.91
C LYS A 65 22.12 -11.30 -0.60
N THR A 66 23.28 -11.92 -0.66
CA THR A 66 24.09 -12.25 0.53
C THR A 66 24.65 -11.00 1.20
N SER A 67 25.23 -10.06 0.45
CA SER A 67 25.66 -8.75 0.98
C SER A 67 24.52 -8.02 1.68
N ARG A 68 23.32 -8.07 1.09
CA ARG A 68 22.13 -7.46 1.69
C ARG A 68 21.68 -8.14 2.98
N ALA A 69 21.65 -9.47 3.01
CA ALA A 69 21.27 -10.22 4.21
C ALA A 69 22.23 -9.89 5.37
N LEU A 70 23.54 -9.84 5.08
CA LEU A 70 24.54 -9.42 6.07
C LEU A 70 24.28 -7.98 6.57
N LEU A 71 23.96 -7.05 5.68
CA LEU A 71 23.73 -5.65 6.03
C LEU A 71 22.45 -5.42 6.86
N PHE A 72 21.29 -5.91 6.41
CA PHE A 72 20.00 -5.55 7.01
C PHE A 72 19.43 -6.60 7.97
N ARG A 73 19.57 -7.90 7.67
CA ARG A 73 19.01 -8.98 8.51
C ARG A 73 19.91 -9.25 9.71
N PHE A 74 21.21 -9.35 9.47
CA PHE A 74 22.18 -9.70 10.51
C PHE A 74 22.88 -8.49 11.12
N LYS A 75 22.73 -7.27 10.55
CA LYS A 75 23.40 -6.04 11.00
C LYS A 75 24.94 -6.18 11.09
N ARG A 76 25.53 -7.01 10.22
CA ARG A 76 26.97 -7.30 10.14
C ARG A 76 27.62 -6.45 9.04
N HIS A 77 27.71 -5.14 9.28
CA HIS A 77 28.06 -4.17 8.23
C HIS A 77 29.48 -4.33 7.66
N HIS A 78 30.47 -4.60 8.51
CA HIS A 78 31.87 -4.79 8.10
C HIS A 78 32.05 -6.06 7.26
N GLU A 79 31.32 -7.13 7.58
CA GLU A 79 31.33 -8.37 6.81
C GLU A 79 30.60 -8.23 5.49
N ALA A 80 29.49 -7.48 5.46
CA ALA A 80 28.83 -7.13 4.21
C ALA A 80 29.78 -6.37 3.26
N LEU A 81 30.57 -5.44 3.81
CA LEU A 81 31.57 -4.67 3.07
C LEU A 81 32.73 -5.55 2.58
N GLY A 82 33.29 -6.42 3.42
CA GLY A 82 34.35 -7.36 3.02
C GLY A 82 33.86 -8.31 1.92
N PHE A 83 32.68 -8.92 2.12
CA PHE A 83 32.10 -9.86 1.16
C PHE A 83 31.81 -9.22 -0.21
N ILE A 84 31.34 -7.96 -0.24
CA ILE A 84 31.11 -7.28 -1.53
C ILE A 84 32.43 -6.92 -2.21
N GLN A 85 33.46 -6.52 -1.47
CA GLN A 85 34.78 -6.17 -2.02
C GLN A 85 35.48 -7.40 -2.62
N ASP A 86 35.38 -8.55 -1.96
CA ASP A 86 35.85 -9.83 -2.51
C ASP A 86 35.09 -10.18 -3.79
N SER A 87 33.77 -9.99 -3.78
CA SER A 87 32.92 -10.25 -4.93
C SER A 87 33.25 -9.32 -6.12
N ILE A 88 33.54 -8.05 -5.85
CA ILE A 88 33.99 -7.08 -6.86
C ILE A 88 35.34 -7.48 -7.43
N SER A 89 36.26 -8.00 -6.60
CA SER A 89 37.57 -8.45 -7.05
C SER A 89 37.47 -9.63 -8.02
N CYS A 90 36.52 -10.54 -7.80
CA CYS A 90 36.21 -11.63 -8.73
C CYS A 90 35.43 -11.16 -9.98
N TYR A 91 34.66 -10.07 -9.88
CA TYR A 91 33.72 -9.64 -10.92
C TYR A 91 33.76 -8.10 -11.15
N PRO A 92 34.91 -7.53 -11.58
CA PRO A 92 35.15 -6.07 -11.54
C PRO A 92 34.29 -5.25 -12.51
N ASN A 93 33.81 -5.87 -13.60
CA ASN A 93 33.03 -5.21 -14.66
C ASN A 93 31.52 -5.18 -14.39
N TRP A 94 31.06 -5.72 -13.26
CA TRP A 94 29.64 -5.77 -12.93
C TRP A 94 29.24 -4.54 -12.12
N GLY A 95 28.67 -3.53 -12.80
CA GLY A 95 28.23 -2.27 -12.18
C GLY A 95 27.26 -2.44 -11.01
N HIS A 96 26.50 -3.54 -11.01
CA HIS A 96 25.61 -3.94 -9.93
C HIS A 96 26.34 -4.08 -8.60
N LEU A 97 27.50 -4.76 -8.58
CA LEU A 97 28.29 -4.99 -7.38
C LEU A 97 28.87 -3.68 -6.82
N ARG A 98 29.29 -2.77 -7.71
CA ARG A 98 29.74 -1.42 -7.34
C ARG A 98 28.63 -0.58 -6.72
N LEU A 99 27.40 -0.68 -7.25
CA LEU A 99 26.25 -0.02 -6.65
C LEU A 99 25.96 -0.52 -5.23
N VAL A 100 26.09 -1.83 -4.98
CA VAL A 100 25.97 -2.43 -3.64
C VAL A 100 26.97 -1.85 -2.66
N GLU A 101 28.23 -1.78 -3.07
CA GLU A 101 29.33 -1.23 -2.27
C GLU A 101 29.05 0.23 -1.91
N ALA A 102 28.56 1.03 -2.86
CA ALA A 102 28.13 2.41 -2.62
C ALA A 102 26.99 2.49 -1.58
N CYS A 103 25.98 1.62 -1.69
CA CYS A 103 24.87 1.55 -0.74
C CYS A 103 25.30 1.11 0.66
N ILE A 104 26.23 0.14 0.78
CA ILE A 104 26.79 -0.28 2.07
C ILE A 104 27.53 0.91 2.71
N HIS A 105 28.36 1.62 1.95
CA HIS A 105 29.03 2.82 2.46
C HIS A 105 28.07 3.91 2.90
N LYS A 106 26.99 4.15 2.14
CA LYS A 106 25.93 5.07 2.54
C LYS A 106 25.26 4.66 3.85
N HIS A 107 24.99 3.37 4.04
CA HIS A 107 24.39 2.85 5.26
C HIS A 107 25.35 2.91 6.47
N MET A 108 26.66 2.75 6.24
CA MET A 108 27.66 2.91 7.29
C MET A 108 27.70 4.34 7.83
N VAL A 109 27.49 5.34 6.97
CA VAL A 109 27.44 6.76 7.34
C VAL A 109 26.35 7.04 8.38
N ASP A 110 25.21 6.37 8.28
CA ASP A 110 24.08 6.52 9.23
C ASP A 110 24.38 5.96 10.63
N HIS A 111 25.38 5.08 10.76
CA HIS A 111 25.78 4.45 12.03
C HIS A 111 27.04 5.05 12.66
N VAL A 112 27.62 6.05 12.02
CA VAL A 112 28.83 6.72 12.49
C VAL A 112 28.42 8.05 13.13
N ALA A 113 29.11 8.45 14.20
CA ALA A 113 28.84 9.73 14.88
C ALA A 113 28.87 10.92 13.92
N LYS A 114 28.07 11.96 14.20
CA LYS A 114 28.07 13.19 13.40
C LYS A 114 29.49 13.78 13.38
N ASP A 115 29.93 14.15 12.18
CA ASP A 115 31.16 14.91 11.89
C ASP A 115 32.49 14.26 12.33
N CYS A 116 32.68 12.99 11.99
CA CYS A 116 33.98 12.32 12.15
C CYS A 116 34.67 11.99 10.81
N VAL A 117 36.00 11.83 10.86
CA VAL A 117 36.84 11.49 9.70
C VAL A 117 36.38 10.20 9.00
N GLU A 118 35.92 9.21 9.77
CA GLU A 118 35.42 7.94 9.21
C GLU A 118 34.13 8.13 8.37
N LYS A 119 33.29 9.12 8.71
CA LYS A 119 32.09 9.48 7.93
C LYS A 119 32.48 10.00 6.55
N ILE A 120 33.43 10.94 6.49
CA ILE A 120 33.95 11.51 5.23
C ILE A 120 34.59 10.41 4.37
N LYS A 121 35.31 9.48 5.01
CA LYS A 121 35.94 8.33 4.34
C LYS A 121 34.91 7.38 3.73
N HIS A 122 33.83 7.06 4.45
CA HIS A 122 32.74 6.25 3.90
C HIS A 122 31.98 6.98 2.78
N LEU A 123 31.69 8.28 2.93
CA LEU A 123 31.07 9.10 1.88
C LEU A 123 31.94 9.14 0.61
N SER A 124 33.24 9.36 0.76
CA SER A 124 34.19 9.43 -0.35
C SER A 124 34.30 8.08 -1.08
N ARG A 125 34.44 6.98 -0.34
CA ARG A 125 34.49 5.62 -0.92
C ARG A 125 33.17 5.24 -1.59
N GLY A 126 32.05 5.57 -0.96
CA GLY A 126 30.72 5.39 -1.52
C GLY A 126 30.54 6.14 -2.83
N ALA A 127 30.92 7.43 -2.88
CA ALA A 127 30.82 8.25 -4.08
C ALA A 127 31.69 7.71 -5.23
N VAL A 128 32.91 7.26 -4.94
CA VAL A 128 33.79 6.63 -5.95
C VAL A 128 33.17 5.35 -6.52
N SER A 129 32.58 4.51 -5.66
CA SER A 129 31.93 3.27 -6.10
C SER A 129 30.64 3.55 -6.88
N ALA A 130 29.83 4.51 -6.44
CA ALA A 130 28.62 4.96 -7.15
C ALA A 130 28.94 5.53 -8.55
N ARG A 131 29.98 6.35 -8.66
CA ARG A 131 30.49 6.86 -9.93
C ARG A 131 30.93 5.73 -10.85
N SER A 132 31.59 4.71 -10.30
CA SER A 132 32.03 3.54 -11.07
C SER A 132 30.83 2.71 -11.54
N ALA A 133 29.79 2.58 -10.71
CA ALA A 133 28.52 1.97 -11.10
C ALA A 133 27.83 2.75 -12.22
N ALA A 134 27.74 4.08 -12.11
CA ALA A 134 27.15 4.95 -13.13
C ALA A 134 27.89 4.90 -14.48
N LYS A 135 29.21 4.67 -14.48
CA LYS A 135 29.99 4.44 -15.72
C LYS A 135 29.68 3.09 -16.37
N LEU A 136 29.47 2.05 -15.55
CA LEU A 136 29.14 0.70 -16.04
C LEU A 136 27.66 0.54 -16.39
N LEU A 137 26.79 1.40 -15.83
CA LEU A 137 25.34 1.42 -16.02
C LEU A 137 24.86 2.86 -16.35
N PRO A 138 25.21 3.40 -17.53
CA PRO A 138 24.97 4.82 -17.86
C PRO A 138 23.47 5.19 -17.97
N GLU A 139 22.61 4.23 -18.32
CA GLU A 139 21.16 4.40 -18.44
C GLU A 139 20.38 4.13 -17.13
N SER A 140 21.08 3.84 -16.02
CA SER A 140 20.45 3.61 -14.73
C SER A 140 20.20 4.94 -14.00
N LEU A 141 18.92 5.27 -13.84
CA LEU A 141 18.50 6.44 -13.08
C LEU A 141 18.79 6.26 -11.59
N HIS A 142 18.64 5.04 -11.09
CA HIS A 142 18.98 4.70 -9.70
C HIS A 142 20.47 4.92 -9.39
N CYS A 143 21.38 4.53 -10.29
CA CYS A 143 22.81 4.82 -10.12
C CYS A 143 23.07 6.34 -10.03
N ALA A 144 22.42 7.14 -10.88
CA ALA A 144 22.56 8.60 -10.86
C ALA A 144 22.09 9.19 -9.51
N ALA A 145 20.96 8.72 -9.00
CA ALA A 145 20.40 9.24 -7.76
C ALA A 145 21.17 8.82 -6.50
N VAL A 146 21.70 7.59 -6.45
CA VAL A 146 22.59 7.15 -5.36
C VAL A 146 23.87 7.98 -5.35
N HIS A 147 24.46 8.22 -6.53
CA HIS A 147 25.66 9.03 -6.68
C HIS A 147 25.41 10.50 -6.28
N ALA A 148 24.35 11.13 -6.80
CA ALA A 148 23.96 12.49 -6.43
C ALA A 148 23.70 12.63 -4.92
N GLY A 149 23.05 11.65 -4.29
CA GLY A 149 22.78 11.66 -2.86
C GLY A 149 24.04 11.56 -1.99
N LEU A 150 25.05 10.79 -2.43
CA LEU A 150 26.35 10.69 -1.76
C LEU A 150 27.18 11.97 -1.95
N LEU A 151 27.17 12.55 -3.16
CA LEU A 151 27.82 13.83 -3.44
C LEU A 151 27.20 14.96 -2.63
N ARG A 152 25.87 14.99 -2.48
CA ARG A 152 25.18 15.99 -1.65
C ARG A 152 25.67 15.97 -0.21
N GLN A 153 25.76 14.79 0.39
CA GLN A 153 26.26 14.65 1.77
C GLN A 153 27.76 14.99 1.87
N LEU A 154 28.55 14.75 0.82
CA LEU A 154 29.96 15.13 0.79
C LEU A 154 30.14 16.65 0.62
N ALA A 155 29.25 17.30 -0.14
CA ALA A 155 29.22 18.74 -0.38
C ALA A 155 28.98 19.56 0.89
N GLU A 156 28.37 18.96 1.92
CA GLU A 156 28.28 19.56 3.26
C GLU A 156 29.67 19.79 3.89
N PHE A 157 30.67 18.99 3.51
CA PHE A 157 32.03 19.06 4.07
C PHE A 157 33.03 19.76 3.14
N ASN A 158 32.89 19.61 1.82
CA ASN A 158 33.87 20.10 0.85
C ASN A 158 33.35 21.24 -0.05
N ASP A 159 32.09 21.65 0.12
CA ASP A 159 31.40 22.72 -0.62
C ASP A 159 31.33 22.51 -2.15
N GLU A 160 31.52 21.28 -2.64
CA GLU A 160 31.49 20.94 -4.07
C GLU A 160 30.07 20.73 -4.63
N TRP A 161 29.17 21.70 -4.42
CA TRP A 161 27.77 21.64 -4.87
C TRP A 161 27.61 21.58 -6.40
N ASP A 162 28.58 22.09 -7.15
CA ASP A 162 28.58 22.02 -8.61
C ASP A 162 28.56 20.58 -9.12
N LYS A 163 29.28 19.66 -8.46
CA LYS A 163 29.31 18.24 -8.81
C LYS A 163 27.96 17.57 -8.53
N VAL A 164 27.25 18.02 -7.49
CA VAL A 164 25.89 17.56 -7.16
C VAL A 164 24.93 17.97 -8.27
N ASN A 165 24.99 19.24 -8.69
CA ASN A 165 24.15 19.79 -9.75
C ASN A 165 24.41 19.10 -11.09
N GLU A 166 25.68 18.91 -11.47
CA GLU A 166 26.07 18.23 -12.70
C GLU A 166 25.51 16.80 -12.75
N GLU A 167 25.65 16.04 -11.66
CA GLU A 167 25.15 14.67 -11.59
C GLU A 167 23.62 14.60 -11.59
N CYS A 168 22.94 15.54 -10.93
CA CYS A 168 21.48 15.63 -10.95
C CYS A 168 20.97 15.93 -12.37
N LEU A 169 21.56 16.91 -13.05
CA LEU A 169 21.22 17.25 -14.43
C LEU A 169 21.53 16.10 -15.39
N ARG A 170 22.63 15.37 -15.18
CA ARG A 170 22.95 14.14 -15.93
C ARG A 170 21.86 13.09 -15.74
N GLY A 171 21.42 12.85 -14.50
CA GLY A 171 20.35 11.90 -14.20
C GLY A 171 19.00 12.28 -14.82
N LEU A 172 18.64 13.57 -14.82
CA LEU A 172 17.38 14.06 -15.42
C LEU A 172 17.34 13.97 -16.95
N LYS A 173 18.50 13.92 -17.62
CA LYS A 173 18.61 13.70 -19.08
C LYS A 173 18.38 12.24 -19.51
N ILE A 174 18.22 11.30 -18.57
CA ILE A 174 17.93 9.89 -18.87
C ILE A 174 16.44 9.75 -19.19
N GLU A 175 16.10 9.67 -20.49
CA GLU A 175 14.72 9.57 -20.98
C GLU A 175 14.12 8.18 -20.77
N ASN A 176 14.86 7.11 -21.15
CA ASN A 176 14.45 5.72 -21.05
C ASN A 176 15.35 4.97 -20.06
N SER A 177 15.02 4.99 -18.77
CA SER A 177 15.84 4.25 -17.80
C SER A 177 15.58 2.76 -17.91
N ASN A 178 16.65 2.01 -18.18
CA ASN A 178 16.64 0.55 -18.13
C ASN A 178 17.23 0.08 -16.81
N ASP A 179 16.62 0.52 -15.70
CA ASP A 179 17.04 0.08 -14.36
C ASP A 179 16.86 -1.44 -14.25
N PRO A 180 17.95 -2.24 -14.09
CA PRO A 180 17.93 -3.69 -14.27
C PRO A 180 17.28 -4.47 -13.10
N GLY A 181 16.16 -3.97 -12.57
CA GLY A 181 15.47 -4.57 -11.43
C GLY A 181 16.32 -4.56 -10.15
N ILE A 182 17.38 -3.75 -10.08
CA ILE A 182 18.26 -3.67 -8.92
C ILE A 182 17.49 -3.22 -7.66
N ASP A 183 16.43 -2.41 -7.79
CA ASP A 183 15.57 -2.08 -6.64
C ASP A 183 14.90 -3.31 -6.00
N ARG A 184 14.61 -4.36 -6.79
CA ARG A 184 14.13 -5.66 -6.27
C ARG A 184 15.12 -6.26 -5.28
N PHE A 185 16.38 -5.87 -5.39
CA PHE A 185 17.46 -6.31 -4.54
C PHE A 185 17.91 -5.27 -3.50
N TYR A 186 17.55 -3.98 -3.57
CA TYR A 186 18.04 -2.93 -2.65
C TYR A 186 17.00 -2.11 -1.88
N GLY A 187 15.70 -2.18 -2.20
CA GLY A 187 14.67 -1.47 -1.43
C GLY A 187 14.23 -2.21 -0.16
N LYS A 188 13.72 -1.48 0.86
CA LYS A 188 12.64 -2.00 1.72
C LYS A 188 11.64 -2.67 0.75
N PHE A 189 11.18 -3.90 1.04
CA PHE A 189 10.45 -4.81 0.12
C PHE A 189 9.40 -4.10 -0.80
N VAL A 190 8.83 -3.01 -0.29
CA VAL A 190 7.99 -1.98 -0.94
C VAL A 190 8.41 -1.51 -2.35
N MET A 191 9.69 -1.24 -2.63
CA MET A 191 10.10 -0.62 -3.91
C MET A 191 10.13 -1.62 -5.08
N GLY A 192 10.30 -2.91 -4.81
CA GLY A 192 10.34 -3.97 -5.83
C GLY A 192 8.99 -4.32 -6.43
N LEU A 193 7.91 -3.79 -5.85
CA LEU A 193 6.51 -4.11 -6.13
C LEU A 193 5.79 -3.01 -6.94
N ARG A 194 6.39 -1.81 -7.07
CA ARG A 194 5.85 -0.69 -7.85
C ARG A 194 6.03 -0.90 -9.36
N SER A 195 5.15 -0.32 -10.17
CA SER A 195 5.32 -0.30 -11.64
C SER A 195 6.66 0.34 -12.01
N LYS A 196 7.22 -0.07 -13.17
CA LYS A 196 8.50 0.47 -13.69
C LYS A 196 8.42 2.00 -13.81
N GLU A 197 7.27 2.50 -14.23
CA GLU A 197 6.97 3.93 -14.42
C GLU A 197 6.96 4.69 -13.09
N SER A 198 6.34 4.13 -12.04
CA SER A 198 6.33 4.75 -10.71
C SER A 198 7.71 4.83 -10.10
N ARG A 199 8.55 3.80 -10.30
CA ARG A 199 9.93 3.77 -9.79
C ARG A 199 10.80 4.82 -10.47
N ILE A 200 10.67 4.95 -11.78
CA ILE A 200 11.34 6.00 -12.56
C ILE A 200 10.87 7.38 -12.09
N ALA A 201 9.57 7.58 -11.85
CA ALA A 201 9.03 8.84 -11.36
C ALA A 201 9.55 9.19 -9.95
N ASP A 202 9.62 8.22 -9.03
CA ASP A 202 10.12 8.43 -7.66
C ASP A 202 11.62 8.78 -7.66
N GLU A 203 12.43 8.10 -8.47
CA GLU A 203 13.86 8.39 -8.56
C GLU A 203 14.12 9.74 -9.26
N ARG A 204 13.30 10.11 -10.27
CA ARG A 204 13.30 11.47 -10.84
C ARG A 204 12.96 12.53 -9.78
N LYS A 205 11.92 12.30 -8.97
CA LYS A 205 11.56 13.18 -7.85
C LYS A 205 12.68 13.30 -6.83
N ARG A 206 13.38 12.19 -6.53
CA ARG A 206 14.53 12.19 -5.62
C ARG A 206 15.67 13.04 -6.15
N ILE A 207 16.00 12.92 -7.44
CA ILE A 207 17.02 13.75 -8.09
C ILE A 207 16.60 15.23 -8.08
N ILE A 208 15.34 15.54 -8.41
CA ILE A 208 14.80 16.91 -8.33
C ILE A 208 14.91 17.45 -6.91
N LYS A 209 14.54 16.66 -5.88
CA LYS A 209 14.66 17.06 -4.47
C LYS A 209 16.11 17.36 -4.08
N ILE A 210 17.07 16.55 -4.54
CA ILE A 210 18.51 16.80 -4.32
C ILE A 210 18.94 18.10 -5.01
N LEU A 211 18.51 18.32 -6.26
CA LEU A 211 18.80 19.53 -7.02
C LEU A 211 18.22 20.79 -6.36
N LEU A 212 16.99 20.73 -5.86
CA LEU A 212 16.34 21.83 -5.15
C LEU A 212 16.96 22.13 -3.78
N SER A 213 17.60 21.13 -3.15
CA SER A 213 18.35 21.31 -1.89
C SER A 213 19.77 21.89 -2.09
N SER A 214 20.17 22.18 -3.32
CA SER A 214 21.45 22.82 -3.66
C SER A 214 21.42 24.32 -3.33
N LYS A 215 22.57 24.91 -2.95
CA LYS A 215 22.67 26.33 -2.56
C LYS A 215 22.29 27.34 -3.66
N GLN A 216 22.19 26.90 -4.92
CA GLN A 216 21.68 27.69 -6.05
C GLN A 216 20.92 26.80 -7.05
N PRO A 217 19.59 26.62 -6.90
CA PRO A 217 18.78 25.90 -7.89
C PRO A 217 18.56 26.76 -9.16
N PRO A 218 18.58 26.18 -10.37
CA PRO A 218 18.19 26.91 -11.58
C PRO A 218 16.70 27.26 -11.53
N LEU A 219 16.37 28.50 -11.88
CA LEU A 219 15.02 29.06 -11.96
C LEU A 219 14.16 28.22 -12.92
N PHE A 220 13.09 27.61 -12.40
CA PHE A 220 12.00 27.05 -13.19
C PHE A 220 10.81 28.02 -13.14
N ASP A 221 10.28 28.36 -14.31
CA ASP A 221 9.08 29.18 -14.47
C ASP A 221 7.86 28.46 -13.87
N SER A 222 7.12 29.15 -12.99
CA SER A 222 5.91 28.62 -12.33
C SER A 222 4.65 28.89 -13.15
N GLU A 223 3.88 27.84 -13.39
CA GLU A 223 2.54 27.87 -14.01
C GLU A 223 1.43 28.35 -13.04
N LYS A 224 0.26 28.63 -13.64
CA LYS A 224 -0.93 29.40 -13.22
C LYS A 224 -1.80 28.84 -12.05
N PRO A 225 -2.82 29.60 -11.55
CA PRO A 225 -3.28 29.60 -10.15
C PRO A 225 -4.31 28.53 -9.74
N PHE A 226 -4.59 28.56 -8.44
CA PHE A 226 -4.95 27.49 -7.49
C PHE A 226 -6.35 26.84 -7.59
N GLU A 227 -7.28 27.36 -8.40
CA GLU A 227 -8.72 26.98 -8.27
C GLU A 227 -9.12 25.65 -8.97
N GLU A 228 -8.36 25.15 -9.95
CA GLU A 228 -8.70 23.91 -10.68
C GLU A 228 -7.86 22.69 -10.30
N LYS A 229 -6.77 22.88 -9.56
CA LYS A 229 -5.76 21.82 -9.35
C LYS A 229 -6.20 20.79 -8.31
N GLU A 230 -6.70 21.23 -7.16
CA GLU A 230 -6.92 20.33 -6.02
C GLU A 230 -8.13 19.40 -6.23
N SER A 231 -9.22 19.93 -6.81
CA SER A 231 -10.40 19.13 -7.15
C SER A 231 -10.10 18.06 -8.21
N SER A 232 -9.18 18.32 -9.14
CA SER A 232 -8.75 17.32 -10.14
C SER A 232 -7.90 16.23 -9.51
N ILE A 233 -7.05 16.57 -8.54
CA ILE A 233 -6.19 15.59 -7.86
C ILE A 233 -7.01 14.68 -6.95
N VAL A 234 -7.97 15.22 -6.20
CA VAL A 234 -8.90 14.43 -5.36
C VAL A 234 -9.63 13.37 -6.20
N GLU A 235 -10.08 13.75 -7.39
CA GLU A 235 -10.76 12.82 -8.31
C GLU A 235 -9.82 11.73 -8.86
N GLU A 236 -8.55 12.06 -9.12
CA GLU A 236 -7.54 11.08 -9.53
C GLU A 236 -7.22 10.10 -8.39
N ASP A 237 -7.11 10.60 -7.15
CA ASP A 237 -6.91 9.78 -5.95
C ASP A 237 -8.06 8.77 -5.78
N VAL A 238 -9.31 9.24 -5.87
CA VAL A 238 -10.51 8.39 -5.75
C VAL A 238 -10.51 7.27 -6.79
N LYS A 239 -10.19 7.57 -8.05
CA LYS A 239 -10.13 6.56 -9.13
C LYS A 239 -9.07 5.50 -8.89
N GLU A 240 -7.88 5.92 -8.42
CA GLU A 240 -6.82 4.96 -8.15
C GLU A 240 -7.15 4.09 -6.92
N MET A 241 -7.82 4.64 -5.91
CA MET A 241 -8.35 3.86 -4.79
C MET A 241 -9.35 2.80 -5.27
N GLU A 242 -10.38 3.19 -6.06
CA GLU A 242 -11.37 2.26 -6.60
C GLU A 242 -10.74 1.10 -7.39
N LYS A 243 -9.69 1.39 -8.15
CA LYS A 243 -8.93 0.39 -8.91
C LYS A 243 -8.19 -0.60 -7.99
N ARG A 244 -7.61 -0.13 -6.88
CA ARG A 244 -6.98 -0.99 -5.87
C ARG A 244 -8.01 -1.89 -5.20
N GLU A 245 -9.15 -1.32 -4.79
CA GLU A 245 -10.23 -2.08 -4.17
C GLU A 245 -10.72 -3.21 -5.08
N LYS A 246 -10.99 -2.91 -6.35
CA LYS A 246 -11.43 -3.89 -7.34
C LYS A 246 -10.41 -5.03 -7.50
N LYS A 247 -9.12 -4.71 -7.53
CA LYS A 247 -8.04 -5.68 -7.65
C LYS A 247 -7.95 -6.61 -6.43
N VAL A 248 -8.20 -6.10 -5.22
CA VAL A 248 -8.26 -6.92 -4.00
C VAL A 248 -9.47 -7.86 -4.05
N GLU A 249 -10.63 -7.36 -4.47
CA GLU A 249 -11.84 -8.17 -4.59
C GLU A 249 -11.67 -9.31 -5.62
N GLU A 250 -11.13 -9.00 -6.80
CA GLU A 250 -10.80 -10.00 -7.83
C GLU A 250 -9.82 -11.07 -7.32
N THR A 251 -8.82 -10.67 -6.51
CA THR A 251 -7.86 -11.59 -5.90
C THR A 251 -8.54 -12.55 -4.91
N PHE A 252 -9.58 -12.07 -4.21
CA PHE A 252 -10.33 -12.85 -3.24
C PHE A 252 -11.36 -13.79 -3.88
N THR A 253 -12.02 -13.39 -4.96
CA THR A 253 -12.97 -14.25 -5.69
C THR A 253 -12.27 -15.45 -6.33
N VAL A 254 -11.10 -15.24 -6.93
CA VAL A 254 -10.28 -16.32 -7.53
C VAL A 254 -9.91 -17.38 -6.48
N ARG A 255 -9.60 -16.97 -5.25
CA ARG A 255 -9.32 -17.89 -4.14
C ARG A 255 -10.55 -18.72 -3.75
N LYS A 256 -11.74 -18.12 -3.64
CA LYS A 256 -12.98 -18.87 -3.34
C LYS A 256 -13.29 -19.93 -4.41
N GLU A 257 -13.01 -19.63 -5.67
CA GLU A 257 -13.23 -20.54 -6.80
C GLU A 257 -12.24 -21.71 -6.81
N SER A 258 -10.97 -21.47 -6.47
CA SER A 258 -9.98 -22.55 -6.31
C SER A 258 -10.33 -23.45 -5.11
N GLU A 259 -10.74 -22.87 -3.98
CA GLU A 259 -11.16 -23.59 -2.76
C GLU A 259 -12.41 -24.47 -2.99
N THR A 260 -13.40 -23.98 -3.75
CA THR A 260 -14.63 -24.73 -4.06
C THR A 260 -14.41 -25.84 -5.09
N SER A 261 -13.48 -25.64 -6.04
CA SER A 261 -13.08 -26.67 -6.99
C SER A 261 -12.42 -27.86 -6.30
N MET A 262 -11.69 -27.63 -5.20
CA MET A 262 -11.07 -28.69 -4.39
C MET A 262 -12.09 -29.53 -3.59
N LYS A 263 -13.26 -28.95 -3.25
CA LYS A 263 -14.33 -29.63 -2.51
C LYS A 263 -15.22 -30.52 -3.39
N LYS A 264 -15.28 -30.30 -4.70
CA LYS A 264 -16.11 -31.08 -5.64
C LYS A 264 -15.37 -32.30 -6.20
N PHE A 265 -15.17 -33.35 -5.40
CA PHE A 265 -14.75 -34.65 -5.95
C PHE A 265 -15.50 -35.82 -5.33
N LYS A 266 -16.30 -36.53 -6.15
CA LYS A 266 -16.96 -37.79 -5.80
C LYS A 266 -15.97 -38.95 -5.93
N GLY A 267 -15.76 -39.69 -4.84
CA GLY A 267 -14.77 -40.76 -4.71
C GLY A 267 -15.09 -42.07 -5.46
N GLU A 268 -14.05 -42.89 -5.65
CA GLU A 268 -14.06 -44.21 -6.30
C GLU A 268 -14.71 -45.30 -5.40
N PHE A 269 -16.04 -45.33 -5.32
CA PHE A 269 -16.78 -46.33 -4.53
C PHE A 269 -16.45 -47.80 -4.87
N ARG A 270 -15.95 -48.10 -6.08
CA ARG A 270 -15.63 -49.49 -6.50
C ARG A 270 -14.42 -50.11 -5.79
N LYS A 271 -13.48 -49.33 -5.22
CA LYS A 271 -12.27 -49.88 -4.56
C LYS A 271 -12.51 -50.28 -3.10
N ILE A 272 -13.57 -49.77 -2.47
CA ILE A 272 -13.88 -49.98 -1.05
C ILE A 272 -14.27 -51.45 -0.79
N HIS A 273 -15.15 -52.03 -1.61
CA HIS A 273 -15.63 -53.41 -1.43
C HIS A 273 -14.53 -54.49 -1.43
N LYS A 274 -13.46 -54.32 -2.23
CA LYS A 274 -12.33 -55.26 -2.24
C LYS A 274 -11.46 -55.15 -0.98
N CYS A 275 -11.47 -53.99 -0.33
CA CYS A 275 -10.72 -53.73 0.89
C CYS A 275 -11.47 -54.21 2.14
N GLU A 276 -12.80 -54.18 2.14
CA GLU A 276 -13.65 -54.58 3.27
C GLU A 276 -13.40 -56.02 3.72
N SER A 277 -13.27 -56.96 2.78
CA SER A 277 -13.06 -58.38 3.12
C SER A 277 -11.70 -58.64 3.78
N VAL A 278 -10.65 -57.95 3.32
CA VAL A 278 -9.29 -58.08 3.88
C VAL A 278 -9.21 -57.34 5.21
N TRP A 279 -9.83 -56.16 5.31
CA TRP A 279 -9.86 -55.37 6.54
C TRP A 279 -10.59 -56.09 7.67
N SER A 280 -11.74 -56.69 7.39
CA SER A 280 -12.53 -57.44 8.38
C SER A 280 -11.74 -58.62 8.96
N ALA A 281 -10.90 -59.26 8.14
CA ALA A 281 -10.05 -60.39 8.53
C ALA A 281 -8.77 -60.00 9.30
N LEU A 282 -8.46 -58.71 9.49
CA LEU A 282 -7.31 -58.28 10.28
C LEU A 282 -7.56 -58.41 11.79
N SER A 283 -6.53 -58.81 12.54
CA SER A 283 -6.54 -58.76 14.00
C SER A 283 -6.63 -57.34 14.52
N ASP A 284 -7.15 -57.17 15.73
CA ASP A 284 -7.31 -55.85 16.35
C ASP A 284 -5.96 -55.14 16.55
N GLU A 285 -4.89 -55.89 16.81
CA GLU A 285 -3.52 -55.35 16.84
C GLU A 285 -3.09 -54.75 15.49
N LYS A 286 -3.39 -55.44 14.38
CA LYS A 286 -3.07 -54.93 13.03
C LYS A 286 -3.92 -53.73 12.68
N LYS A 287 -5.19 -53.71 13.10
CA LYS A 287 -6.10 -52.56 12.93
C LYS A 287 -5.64 -51.35 13.75
N ARG A 288 -5.24 -51.55 15.02
CA ARG A 288 -4.64 -50.49 15.86
C ARG A 288 -3.39 -49.88 15.22
N GLY A 289 -2.57 -50.69 14.56
CA GLY A 289 -1.40 -50.21 13.82
C GLY A 289 -1.68 -49.28 12.62
N PHE A 290 -2.93 -49.03 12.22
CA PHE A 290 -3.28 -48.00 11.22
C PHE A 290 -3.50 -46.61 11.84
N ARG A 291 -3.55 -46.50 13.17
CA ARG A 291 -3.72 -45.24 13.90
C ARG A 291 -2.40 -44.51 14.16
N GLU A 292 -1.30 -45.24 14.06
CA GLU A 292 0.05 -44.72 14.27
C GLU A 292 0.84 -44.78 12.96
N VAL A 293 1.41 -43.64 12.56
CA VAL A 293 2.30 -43.52 11.41
C VAL A 293 3.62 -42.94 11.87
N ASN A 294 4.66 -43.77 11.88
CA ASN A 294 6.02 -43.32 12.13
C ASN A 294 6.49 -42.34 11.04
N ILE A 295 7.08 -41.24 11.47
CA ILE A 295 7.46 -40.10 10.63
C ILE A 295 8.58 -40.49 9.66
N GLU A 296 9.65 -41.15 10.12
CA GLU A 296 10.76 -41.57 9.25
C GLU A 296 10.29 -42.53 8.14
N LYS A 297 9.40 -43.47 8.48
CA LYS A 297 8.79 -44.38 7.49
C LYS A 297 7.86 -43.67 6.52
N LEU A 298 7.28 -42.53 6.90
CA LEU A 298 6.47 -41.69 6.02
C LEU A 298 7.38 -40.89 5.08
N GLU A 299 8.44 -40.28 5.60
CA GLU A 299 9.44 -39.57 4.80
C GLU A 299 10.06 -40.50 3.76
N TRP A 300 10.59 -41.65 4.18
CA TRP A 300 11.18 -42.63 3.27
C TRP A 300 10.19 -43.10 2.20
N HIS A 301 8.91 -43.25 2.55
CA HIS A 301 7.88 -43.60 1.60
C HIS A 301 7.71 -42.52 0.52
N LEU A 302 7.69 -41.24 0.91
CA LEU A 302 7.57 -40.11 -0.01
C LEU A 302 8.83 -39.93 -0.86
N GLU A 303 10.01 -40.12 -0.28
CA GLU A 303 11.29 -40.12 -1.00
C GLU A 303 11.33 -41.24 -2.07
N SER A 304 10.85 -42.44 -1.74
CA SER A 304 10.75 -43.57 -2.69
C SER A 304 9.82 -43.28 -3.88
N LEU A 305 8.86 -42.36 -3.70
CA LEU A 305 7.95 -41.90 -4.75
C LEU A 305 8.50 -40.70 -5.52
N LYS A 306 9.73 -40.24 -5.23
CA LYS A 306 10.37 -39.04 -5.78
C LYS A 306 9.61 -37.75 -5.44
N TYR A 307 8.88 -37.73 -4.32
CA TYR A 307 8.13 -36.56 -3.85
C TYR A 307 8.96 -35.70 -2.90
N HIS A 308 10.15 -35.26 -3.33
CA HIS A 308 11.10 -34.51 -2.49
C HIS A 308 10.49 -33.25 -1.85
N LEU A 309 9.70 -32.49 -2.61
CA LEU A 309 9.01 -31.29 -2.10
C LEU A 309 7.96 -31.61 -1.03
N ALA A 310 7.27 -32.76 -1.13
CA ALA A 310 6.30 -33.18 -0.13
C ALA A 310 6.99 -33.55 1.19
N VAL A 311 8.21 -34.09 1.11
CA VAL A 311 9.06 -34.38 2.27
C VAL A 311 9.51 -33.08 2.94
N GLU A 312 9.96 -32.08 2.17
CA GLU A 312 10.32 -30.77 2.71
C GLU A 312 9.13 -30.10 3.42
N CYS A 313 7.94 -30.15 2.81
CA CYS A 313 6.72 -29.61 3.38
C CYS A 313 6.31 -30.35 4.66
N LEU A 314 6.47 -31.67 4.70
CA LEU A 314 6.18 -32.50 5.86
C LEU A 314 7.14 -32.17 7.02
N ARG A 315 8.44 -32.04 6.73
CA ARG A 315 9.47 -31.67 7.72
C ARG A 315 9.18 -30.30 8.32
N GLU A 316 8.93 -29.30 7.46
CA GLU A 316 8.57 -27.94 7.89
C GLU A 316 7.33 -27.96 8.80
N ALA A 317 6.28 -28.68 8.41
CA ALA A 317 5.05 -28.79 9.19
C ALA A 317 5.28 -29.44 10.56
N ILE A 318 6.11 -30.49 10.61
CA ILE A 318 6.45 -31.20 11.83
C ILE A 318 7.28 -30.31 12.77
N ASP A 319 8.31 -29.65 12.24
CA ASP A 319 9.17 -28.75 13.01
C ASP A 319 8.36 -27.58 13.58
N PHE A 320 7.51 -26.97 12.76
CA PHE A 320 6.61 -25.91 13.19
C PHE A 320 5.66 -26.37 14.29
N ALA A 321 5.03 -27.54 14.13
CA ALA A 321 4.08 -28.06 15.12
C ALA A 321 4.77 -28.47 16.43
N LYS A 322 6.03 -28.93 16.38
CA LYS A 322 6.85 -29.17 17.58
C LYS A 322 7.16 -27.86 18.33
N GLU A 323 7.52 -26.81 17.61
CA GLU A 323 7.88 -25.51 18.19
C GLU A 323 6.66 -24.76 18.75
N HIS A 324 5.60 -24.62 17.94
CA HIS A 324 4.44 -23.78 18.25
C HIS A 324 3.26 -24.55 18.85
N LYS A 325 3.34 -25.88 18.92
CA LYS A 325 2.30 -26.76 19.50
C LYS A 325 0.94 -26.69 18.78
N THR A 326 0.93 -26.23 17.54
CA THR A 326 -0.26 -26.10 16.71
C THR A 326 0.05 -26.43 15.25
N TRP A 327 -0.97 -26.89 14.52
CA TRP A 327 -0.89 -27.10 13.07
C TRP A 327 -1.34 -25.87 12.26
N LYS A 328 -1.91 -24.87 12.94
CA LYS A 328 -2.35 -23.61 12.35
C LYS A 328 -1.18 -22.64 12.32
N SER A 329 -0.86 -22.10 11.15
CA SER A 329 0.18 -21.09 10.99
C SER A 329 -0.32 -19.89 10.23
N TRP A 330 0.20 -18.72 10.58
CA TRP A 330 0.07 -17.50 9.79
C TRP A 330 1.45 -17.13 9.26
N GLU A 331 1.60 -17.09 7.94
CA GLU A 331 2.85 -16.66 7.31
C GLU A 331 2.72 -15.21 6.86
N CYS A 332 3.62 -14.34 7.35
CA CYS A 332 3.65 -12.95 6.96
C CYS A 332 4.12 -12.77 5.52
N CYS A 333 3.33 -12.11 4.69
CA CYS A 333 3.63 -11.90 3.27
C CYS A 333 4.81 -10.94 3.06
N GLY A 334 5.10 -10.07 4.03
CA GLY A 334 6.16 -9.07 3.94
C GLY A 334 7.56 -9.59 4.30
N CYS A 335 7.66 -10.59 5.18
CA CYS A 335 8.94 -11.09 5.69
C CYS A 335 9.06 -12.63 5.75
N LEU A 336 7.99 -13.35 5.44
CA LEU A 336 7.86 -14.81 5.47
C LEU A 336 8.02 -15.43 6.87
N GLU A 337 7.95 -14.62 7.92
CA GLU A 337 7.92 -15.10 9.31
C GLU A 337 6.60 -15.81 9.60
N LYS A 338 6.66 -16.91 10.34
CA LYS A 338 5.49 -17.75 10.65
C LYS A 338 5.12 -17.63 12.11
N PHE A 339 3.83 -17.62 12.39
CA PHE A 339 3.28 -17.47 13.73
C PHE A 339 2.25 -18.56 13.99
N GLY A 340 2.35 -19.23 15.15
CA GLY A 340 1.33 -20.16 15.64
C GLY A 340 0.12 -19.46 16.30
N ASN A 341 0.19 -18.13 16.46
CA ASN A 341 -0.83 -17.35 17.15
C ASN A 341 -1.18 -16.10 16.32
N LEU A 342 -2.46 -15.89 16.07
CA LEU A 342 -2.97 -14.76 15.28
C LEU A 342 -2.62 -13.41 15.88
N GLU A 343 -2.64 -13.27 17.21
CA GLU A 343 -2.34 -11.99 17.87
C GLU A 343 -0.85 -11.64 17.77
N LEU A 344 0.03 -12.64 17.82
CA LEU A 344 1.46 -12.46 17.55
C LEU A 344 1.69 -12.03 16.09
N TYR A 345 0.98 -12.64 15.14
CA TYR A 345 1.01 -12.22 13.73
C TYR A 345 0.54 -10.76 13.56
N ARG A 346 -0.61 -10.40 14.13
CA ARG A 346 -1.15 -9.02 14.08
C ARG A 346 -0.18 -8.02 14.68
N THR A 347 0.37 -8.34 15.84
CA THR A 347 1.35 -7.49 16.52
C THR A 347 2.61 -7.30 15.68
N HIS A 348 3.12 -8.38 15.08
CA HIS A 348 4.25 -8.33 14.15
C HIS A 348 3.91 -7.45 12.93
N PHE A 349 2.80 -7.73 12.27
CA PHE A 349 2.38 -7.05 11.04
C PHE A 349 2.22 -5.55 11.27
N ARG A 350 1.51 -5.19 12.34
CA ARG A 350 1.33 -3.79 12.73
C ARG A 350 2.68 -3.13 13.05
N LYS A 351 3.53 -3.75 13.85
CA LYS A 351 4.80 -3.11 14.25
C LYS A 351 5.82 -2.98 13.12
N LEU A 352 5.97 -4.00 12.27
CA LEU A 352 7.05 -4.07 11.29
C LEU A 352 6.66 -3.69 9.86
N HIS A 353 5.37 -3.80 9.50
CA HIS A 353 4.90 -3.53 8.14
C HIS A 353 3.96 -2.32 8.06
N TRP A 354 3.17 -2.07 9.10
CA TRP A 354 2.31 -0.89 9.18
C TRP A 354 3.04 0.32 9.78
N PHE A 355 3.54 0.20 11.02
CA PHE A 355 4.13 1.31 11.79
C PHE A 355 5.61 1.60 11.48
N ASN A 356 6.34 0.68 10.83
CA ASN A 356 7.77 0.82 10.52
C ASN A 356 8.07 1.56 9.19
N LEU A 357 7.04 2.19 8.62
CA LEU A 357 7.20 3.19 7.56
C LEU A 357 7.70 4.48 8.23
N ASP A 358 9.01 4.51 8.55
CA ASP A 358 9.71 5.65 9.16
C ASP A 358 9.34 6.99 8.48
N ASP A 359 9.27 8.05 9.28
CA ASP A 359 8.78 9.42 9.01
C ASP A 359 7.25 9.58 8.78
N GLN A 360 6.55 8.57 8.27
CA GLN A 360 5.09 8.66 8.00
C GLN A 360 4.24 8.44 9.27
N HIS A 361 4.82 7.80 10.29
CA HIS A 361 4.15 7.40 11.53
C HIS A 361 3.53 8.57 12.33
N ASN A 362 4.22 9.71 12.44
CA ASN A 362 3.70 10.85 13.22
C ASN A 362 2.52 11.53 12.51
N ASN A 363 2.57 11.62 11.19
CA ASN A 363 1.49 12.18 10.38
C ASN A 363 0.28 11.24 10.34
N LEU A 364 0.49 9.92 10.24
CA LEU A 364 -0.59 8.93 10.32
C LEU A 364 -1.23 8.88 11.70
N LYS A 365 -0.44 8.90 12.78
CA LYS A 365 -0.97 8.91 14.15
C LYS A 365 -1.80 10.18 14.40
N SER A 366 -1.30 11.34 13.98
CA SER A 366 -2.05 12.60 14.04
C SER A 366 -3.32 12.56 13.17
N ALA A 367 -3.27 11.95 11.98
CA ALA A 367 -4.45 11.74 11.13
C ALA A 367 -5.49 10.80 11.78
N MET A 368 -5.05 9.73 12.43
CA MET A 368 -5.94 8.82 13.18
C MET A 368 -6.57 9.51 14.41
N GLU A 369 -5.80 10.33 15.12
CA GLU A 369 -6.29 11.09 16.29
C GLU A 369 -7.19 12.28 15.89
N SER A 370 -6.97 12.89 14.73
CA SER A 370 -7.80 14.00 14.20
C SER A 370 -9.07 13.55 13.50
N THR A 371 -9.17 12.27 13.13
CA THR A 371 -10.35 11.67 12.49
C THR A 371 -11.30 10.97 13.47
N GLU A 372 -10.92 10.79 14.73
CA GLU A 372 -11.84 10.31 15.76
C GLU A 372 -12.95 11.36 15.98
N VAL A 373 -14.18 10.99 15.64
CA VAL A 373 -15.33 11.89 15.78
C VAL A 373 -15.58 12.11 17.28
N ALA A 374 -15.27 13.31 17.76
CA ALA A 374 -15.60 13.72 19.12
C ALA A 374 -17.09 13.47 19.40
N SER A 375 -17.42 12.91 20.56
CA SER A 375 -18.80 12.63 20.99
C SER A 375 -19.72 13.85 20.85
N GLU A 376 -19.18 15.04 21.04
CA GLU A 376 -19.84 16.34 20.83
C GLU A 376 -20.39 16.52 19.40
N LEU A 377 -19.71 16.00 18.37
CA LEU A 377 -20.17 16.10 16.97
C LEU A 377 -21.34 15.17 16.69
N ILE A 378 -21.31 13.97 17.27
CA ILE A 378 -22.40 12.99 17.17
C ILE A 378 -23.64 13.56 17.83
N GLU A 379 -23.48 14.12 19.03
CA GLU A 379 -24.56 14.81 19.73
C GLU A 379 -25.09 16.00 18.92
N MET A 380 -24.21 16.79 18.30
CA MET A 380 -24.61 17.93 17.47
C MET A 380 -25.46 17.52 16.26
N ILE A 381 -25.14 16.41 15.59
CA ILE A 381 -25.92 15.90 14.45
C ILE A 381 -27.26 15.32 14.93
N THR A 382 -27.23 14.49 15.97
CA THR A 382 -28.40 13.76 16.47
C THR A 382 -29.44 14.66 17.13
N ASN A 383 -29.00 15.72 17.83
CA ASN A 383 -29.88 16.68 18.50
C ASN A 383 -30.24 17.90 17.62
N CYS A 384 -29.74 17.97 16.38
CA CYS A 384 -30.07 19.07 15.47
C CYS A 384 -31.53 18.95 15.00
N VAL A 385 -32.27 20.06 15.04
CA VAL A 385 -33.61 20.16 14.45
C VAL A 385 -33.44 20.62 13.01
N TRP A 386 -33.50 19.67 12.07
CA TRP A 386 -33.35 19.91 10.63
C TRP A 386 -34.65 20.48 10.02
N LYS A 387 -35.03 21.68 10.46
CA LYS A 387 -36.22 22.40 9.96
C LYS A 387 -35.85 23.80 9.47
N PRO A 388 -36.53 24.31 8.44
CA PRO A 388 -36.28 25.65 7.94
C PRO A 388 -36.60 26.70 9.01
N LEU A 389 -35.67 27.64 9.18
CA LEU A 389 -35.86 28.81 10.04
C LEU A 389 -36.30 30.02 9.20
N ASN A 390 -37.12 30.90 9.76
CA ASN A 390 -37.47 32.19 9.18
C ASN A 390 -36.23 33.09 9.22
N THR A 391 -35.64 33.30 8.04
CA THR A 391 -34.37 34.02 7.88
C THR A 391 -34.48 35.46 8.33
N ASP A 392 -35.57 36.17 8.03
CA ASP A 392 -35.74 37.58 8.41
C ASP A 392 -35.88 37.73 9.93
N CYS A 393 -36.73 36.92 10.55
CA CYS A 393 -36.88 36.90 12.01
C CYS A 393 -35.57 36.53 12.72
N ALA A 394 -34.81 35.59 12.14
CA ALA A 394 -33.51 35.19 12.68
C ALA A 394 -32.45 36.29 12.55
N ILE A 395 -32.44 37.03 11.43
CA ILE A 395 -31.53 38.18 11.25
C ILE A 395 -31.82 39.25 12.29
N ASP A 396 -33.09 39.59 12.50
CA ASP A 396 -33.49 40.61 13.48
C ASP A 396 -33.16 40.16 14.90
N TRP A 397 -33.37 38.88 15.21
CA TRP A 397 -32.97 38.31 16.49
C TRP A 397 -31.45 38.32 16.70
N LEU A 398 -30.65 37.92 15.70
CA LEU A 398 -29.19 37.90 15.79
C LEU A 398 -28.58 39.30 15.93
N LYS A 399 -29.27 40.35 15.48
CA LYS A 399 -28.87 41.74 15.72
C LYS A 399 -29.13 42.17 17.18
N LEU A 400 -30.08 41.57 17.87
CA LEU A 400 -30.42 41.89 19.27
C LEU A 400 -29.39 41.28 20.22
N LYS A 401 -28.98 42.03 21.26
CA LYS A 401 -28.04 41.54 22.29
C LYS A 401 -28.72 40.70 23.39
N SER A 402 -29.99 40.33 23.21
CA SER A 402 -30.84 39.68 24.23
C SER A 402 -30.71 38.15 24.17
N LYS A 403 -30.57 37.49 25.33
CA LYS A 403 -30.38 36.02 25.47
C LYS A 403 -31.66 35.18 25.43
N THR A 404 -32.82 35.75 25.10
CA THR A 404 -34.09 35.00 25.15
C THR A 404 -34.14 33.94 24.04
N SER A 405 -34.50 32.70 24.39
CA SER A 405 -34.54 31.55 23.48
C SER A 405 -35.75 31.65 22.52
N PRO A 406 -35.59 31.81 21.20
CA PRO A 406 -36.71 32.11 20.30
C PRO A 406 -37.18 30.89 19.50
N GLN A 407 -36.71 29.68 19.85
CA GLN A 407 -36.71 28.50 18.97
C GLN A 407 -38.07 28.13 18.36
N LYS A 408 -39.19 28.50 18.99
CA LYS A 408 -40.54 28.20 18.50
C LYS A 408 -41.10 29.24 17.51
N PHE A 409 -40.69 30.51 17.60
CA PHE A 409 -41.16 31.59 16.71
C PHE A 409 -40.33 31.69 15.41
N LEU A 410 -39.15 31.07 15.40
CA LEU A 410 -38.23 31.10 14.25
C LEU A 410 -38.47 29.98 13.24
N LEU A 411 -39.38 29.03 13.46
CA LEU A 411 -39.63 27.94 12.52
C LEU A 411 -40.52 28.42 11.37
N CYS A 412 -40.20 27.99 10.15
CA CYS A 412 -40.99 28.25 8.96
C CYS A 412 -41.58 26.95 8.44
N ASP A 413 -42.56 26.37 9.15
CA ASP A 413 -43.09 25.03 8.83
C ASP A 413 -43.73 24.93 7.42
N ASP A 414 -44.06 26.05 6.78
CA ASP A 414 -44.65 26.10 5.42
C ASP A 414 -43.62 25.95 4.28
N ASP A 415 -42.31 26.03 4.57
CA ASP A 415 -41.25 25.99 3.55
C ASP A 415 -40.83 24.56 3.21
N THR A 416 -41.65 23.89 2.41
CA THR A 416 -41.46 22.48 2.05
C THR A 416 -40.21 22.23 1.20
N GLU A 417 -39.77 23.20 0.39
CA GLU A 417 -38.56 23.06 -0.44
C GLU A 417 -37.32 23.00 0.46
N ARG A 418 -37.17 23.95 1.39
CA ARG A 418 -36.03 23.96 2.31
C ARG A 418 -36.08 22.79 3.28
N ALA A 419 -37.26 22.40 3.75
CA ALA A 419 -37.45 21.23 4.59
C ALA A 419 -36.92 19.95 3.93
N GLY A 420 -37.29 19.67 2.68
CA GLY A 420 -36.82 18.48 1.96
C GLY A 420 -35.30 18.46 1.71
N ILE A 421 -34.68 19.63 1.47
CA ILE A 421 -33.22 19.72 1.32
C ILE A 421 -32.52 19.47 2.67
N LEU A 422 -33.04 20.02 3.76
CA LEU A 422 -32.49 19.82 5.11
C LEU A 422 -32.61 18.37 5.58
N GLU A 423 -33.72 17.70 5.25
CA GLU A 423 -33.90 16.26 5.47
C GLU A 423 -32.84 15.46 4.70
N SER A 424 -32.65 15.76 3.41
CA SER A 424 -31.60 15.11 2.60
C SER A 424 -30.18 15.35 3.16
N ILE A 425 -29.91 16.52 3.73
CA ILE A 425 -28.65 16.84 4.40
C ILE A 425 -28.48 15.98 5.67
N CYS A 426 -29.54 15.87 6.48
CA CYS A 426 -29.56 15.03 7.67
C CYS A 426 -29.27 13.56 7.33
N ASP A 427 -29.94 13.03 6.30
CA ASP A 427 -29.77 11.64 5.85
C ASP A 427 -28.31 11.34 5.46
N ILE A 428 -27.65 12.28 4.76
CA ILE A 428 -26.25 12.13 4.41
C ILE A 428 -25.35 12.11 5.66
N TYR A 429 -25.58 13.00 6.62
CA TYR A 429 -24.81 12.97 7.87
C TYR A 429 -25.00 11.65 8.64
N GLN A 430 -26.22 11.11 8.68
CA GLN A 430 -26.50 9.82 9.29
C GLN A 430 -25.79 8.67 8.54
N LEU A 431 -25.77 8.72 7.20
CA LEU A 431 -25.06 7.76 6.37
C LEU A 431 -23.55 7.79 6.63
N LEU A 432 -22.94 8.98 6.65
CA LEU A 432 -21.50 9.14 6.94
C LEU A 432 -21.17 8.66 8.35
N LEU A 433 -22.00 8.97 9.34
CA LEU A 433 -21.82 8.54 10.73
C LEU A 433 -21.89 7.01 10.86
N LYS A 434 -22.88 6.37 10.24
CA LYS A 434 -23.06 4.90 10.26
C LYS A 434 -21.84 4.16 9.70
N ASN A 435 -21.19 4.73 8.68
CA ASN A 435 -20.03 4.14 8.02
C ASN A 435 -18.69 4.61 8.58
N LYS A 436 -18.67 5.41 9.65
CA LYS A 436 -17.46 6.01 10.25
C LYS A 436 -16.66 6.87 9.23
N CYS A 437 -17.34 7.55 8.33
CA CYS A 437 -16.78 8.40 7.28
C CYS A 437 -16.96 9.90 7.56
N LEU A 438 -17.04 10.30 8.82
CA LEU A 438 -17.28 11.68 9.22
C LEU A 438 -16.02 12.28 9.89
N ALA A 439 -15.60 13.46 9.46
CA ALA A 439 -14.52 14.24 10.07
C ALA A 439 -15.02 15.59 10.60
N ARG A 440 -14.24 16.26 11.47
CA ARG A 440 -14.59 17.60 11.99
C ARG A 440 -14.79 18.62 10.87
N THR A 441 -13.94 18.58 9.85
CA THR A 441 -13.97 19.47 8.68
C THR A 441 -15.25 19.33 7.85
N HIS A 442 -15.87 18.15 7.84
CA HIS A 442 -17.15 17.89 7.14
C HIS A 442 -18.33 18.66 7.76
N ILE A 443 -18.20 19.07 9.03
CA ILE A 443 -19.18 19.88 9.76
C ILE A 443 -18.76 21.35 9.77
N ASP A 444 -17.47 21.61 9.96
CA ASP A 444 -16.90 22.95 10.04
C ASP A 444 -17.10 23.74 8.74
N TRP A 445 -16.91 23.10 7.56
CA TRP A 445 -17.10 23.78 6.29
C TRP A 445 -18.54 24.27 6.07
N PRO A 446 -19.61 23.44 6.19
CA PRO A 446 -20.99 23.90 6.06
C PRO A 446 -21.38 25.01 7.04
N ILE A 447 -20.90 24.95 8.28
CA ILE A 447 -21.14 26.00 9.29
C ILE A 447 -20.48 27.32 8.84
N ARG A 448 -19.20 27.27 8.43
CA ARG A 448 -18.47 28.46 7.97
C ARG A 448 -19.04 29.02 6.68
N TYR A 449 -19.45 28.17 5.75
CA TYR A 449 -20.15 28.56 4.53
C TYR A 449 -21.44 29.30 4.87
N ALA A 450 -22.23 28.76 5.80
CA ALA A 450 -23.48 29.37 6.21
C ALA A 450 -23.28 30.73 6.89
N ILE A 451 -22.35 30.84 7.85
CA ILE A 451 -22.00 32.12 8.49
C ILE A 451 -21.56 33.13 7.44
N SER A 452 -20.73 32.68 6.49
CA SER A 452 -20.27 33.47 5.35
C SER A 452 -21.40 34.15 4.58
N GLU A 453 -22.52 33.47 4.33
CA GLU A 453 -23.64 34.06 3.59
C GLU A 453 -24.29 35.26 4.31
N PHE A 454 -24.13 35.35 5.63
CA PHE A 454 -24.75 36.39 6.47
C PHE A 454 -23.77 37.44 7.02
N GLU A 455 -22.46 37.23 6.87
CA GLU A 455 -21.41 38.10 7.42
C GLU A 455 -21.48 39.57 6.98
N SER A 456 -22.09 39.85 5.83
CA SER A 456 -22.31 41.23 5.34
C SER A 456 -23.38 41.98 6.13
N ILE A 457 -24.27 41.25 6.80
CA ILE A 457 -25.44 41.77 7.52
C ILE A 457 -25.27 41.60 9.03
N ILE A 458 -24.62 40.52 9.45
CA ILE A 458 -24.48 40.12 10.86
C ILE A 458 -22.99 39.92 11.16
N PRO A 459 -22.42 40.63 12.16
CA PRO A 459 -21.05 40.38 12.59
C PRO A 459 -20.87 38.95 13.09
N VAL A 460 -19.76 38.29 12.71
CA VAL A 460 -19.42 36.90 13.14
C VAL A 460 -19.55 36.70 14.65
N SER A 461 -19.19 37.72 15.44
CA SER A 461 -19.30 37.66 16.89
C SER A 461 -20.72 37.38 17.37
N GLN A 462 -21.77 37.86 16.69
CA GLN A 462 -23.15 37.64 17.10
C GLN A 462 -23.57 36.18 17.02
N PHE A 463 -23.07 35.43 16.02
CA PHE A 463 -23.33 33.99 15.93
C PHE A 463 -22.77 33.26 17.16
N ARG A 464 -21.61 33.67 17.66
CA ARG A 464 -21.03 33.13 18.89
C ARG A 464 -21.83 33.50 20.13
N HIS A 465 -22.25 34.76 20.26
CA HIS A 465 -23.04 35.22 21.42
C HIS A 465 -24.38 34.48 21.57
N HIS A 466 -24.94 34.04 20.43
CA HIS A 466 -26.23 33.37 20.33
C HIS A 466 -26.16 31.83 20.22
N ASN A 467 -24.97 31.22 20.41
CA ASN A 467 -24.73 29.78 20.23
C ASN A 467 -25.17 29.23 18.85
N MET A 468 -25.06 30.06 17.82
CA MET A 468 -25.38 29.74 16.44
C MET A 468 -24.14 29.31 15.63
N GLU A 469 -22.95 29.16 16.24
CA GLU A 469 -21.79 28.47 15.62
C GLU A 469 -21.96 26.94 15.63
N THR A 470 -23.16 26.45 15.29
CA THR A 470 -23.55 25.03 15.26
C THR A 470 -24.29 24.71 13.97
N LEU A 471 -24.60 23.44 13.69
CA LEU A 471 -25.37 23.03 12.50
C LEU A 471 -26.71 23.78 12.33
N LYS A 472 -27.25 24.37 13.39
CA LYS A 472 -28.46 25.21 13.34
C LYS A 472 -28.35 26.41 12.39
N VAL A 473 -27.16 26.96 12.18
CA VAL A 473 -26.98 28.09 11.25
C VAL A 473 -27.30 27.71 9.80
N ILE A 474 -27.11 26.44 9.43
CA ILE A 474 -27.42 25.91 8.09
C ILE A 474 -28.93 26.03 7.83
N CYS A 475 -29.76 25.87 8.88
CA CYS A 475 -31.21 25.97 8.77
C CYS A 475 -31.70 27.38 8.42
N LEU A 476 -30.84 28.42 8.48
CA LEU A 476 -31.15 29.80 8.05
C LEU A 476 -31.02 30.01 6.54
N LEU A 477 -30.28 29.13 5.85
CA LEU A 477 -29.95 29.29 4.44
C LEU A 477 -31.17 29.16 3.53
N GLY A 478 -31.16 29.94 2.45
CA GLY A 478 -32.13 29.82 1.36
C GLY A 478 -31.94 28.54 0.55
N ALA A 479 -32.94 28.16 -0.25
CA ALA A 479 -32.93 26.89 -0.99
C ALA A 479 -31.72 26.74 -1.94
N SER A 480 -31.28 27.81 -2.61
CA SER A 480 -30.10 27.78 -3.49
C SER A 480 -28.79 27.53 -2.72
N GLN A 481 -28.63 28.15 -1.55
CA GLN A 481 -27.47 27.97 -0.67
C GLN A 481 -27.47 26.57 -0.04
N LEU A 482 -28.63 26.08 0.37
CA LEU A 482 -28.79 24.70 0.86
C LEU A 482 -28.44 23.67 -0.22
N LYS A 483 -28.79 23.92 -1.50
CA LYS A 483 -28.37 23.07 -2.63
C LYS A 483 -26.85 23.02 -2.77
N ASN A 484 -26.12 24.10 -2.45
CA ASN A 484 -24.64 24.09 -2.46
C ASN A 484 -24.08 23.22 -1.33
N VAL A 485 -24.63 23.31 -0.12
CA VAL A 485 -24.26 22.45 1.01
C VAL A 485 -24.54 20.98 0.68
N LEU A 486 -25.73 20.69 0.14
CA LEU A 486 -26.10 19.35 -0.28
C LEU A 486 -25.17 18.80 -1.37
N LYS A 487 -24.78 19.64 -2.36
CA LYS A 487 -23.82 19.24 -3.40
C LYS A 487 -22.47 18.87 -2.81
N PHE A 488 -21.97 19.67 -1.87
CA PHE A 488 -20.73 19.37 -1.15
C PHE A 488 -20.80 18.05 -0.38
N LEU A 489 -21.88 17.81 0.38
CA LEU A 489 -22.05 16.57 1.13
C LEU A 489 -22.19 15.34 0.21
N LYS A 490 -22.87 15.48 -0.93
CA LYS A 490 -22.92 14.42 -1.95
C LYS A 490 -21.52 14.11 -2.53
N SER A 491 -20.68 15.13 -2.72
CA SER A 491 -19.27 14.90 -3.11
C SER A 491 -18.51 14.13 -2.03
N LEU A 492 -18.73 14.41 -0.73
CA LEU A 492 -18.13 13.62 0.35
C LEU A 492 -18.56 12.15 0.30
N VAL A 493 -19.87 11.87 0.13
CA VAL A 493 -20.39 10.50 -0.01
C VAL A 493 -19.71 9.76 -1.16
N HIS A 494 -19.52 10.44 -2.29
CA HIS A 494 -18.80 9.87 -3.44
C HIS A 494 -17.34 9.58 -3.13
N ILE A 495 -16.60 10.55 -2.58
CA ILE A 495 -15.18 10.39 -2.22
C ILE A 495 -15.00 9.25 -1.21
N SER A 496 -15.92 9.13 -0.24
CA SER A 496 -15.94 8.05 0.76
C SER A 496 -16.29 6.66 0.19
N GLY A 497 -16.61 6.54 -1.11
CA GLY A 497 -16.93 5.25 -1.73
C GLY A 497 -18.32 4.71 -1.37
N LEU A 498 -19.22 5.56 -0.86
CA LEU A 498 -20.57 5.18 -0.42
C LEU A 498 -21.63 5.31 -1.53
N CYS A 499 -21.22 5.70 -2.75
CA CYS A 499 -22.10 5.77 -3.92
C CYS A 499 -22.37 4.38 -4.50
N GLY A 500 -23.44 3.73 -4.03
CA GLY A 500 -23.94 2.46 -4.56
C GLY A 500 -24.31 1.50 -3.44
N ASN A 501 -25.21 0.54 -3.71
CA ASN A 501 -25.60 -0.55 -2.80
C ASN A 501 -24.45 -1.56 -2.59
N SER A 502 -23.23 -1.08 -2.40
CA SER A 502 -22.22 -1.82 -1.66
C SER A 502 -22.71 -1.85 -0.22
N GLU A 503 -23.63 -2.77 0.07
CA GLU A 503 -23.63 -3.37 1.39
C GLU A 503 -22.16 -3.66 1.65
N MET A 504 -21.55 -2.87 2.55
CA MET A 504 -20.21 -3.08 3.08
C MET A 504 -20.15 -4.57 3.26
N SER A 505 -19.45 -5.26 2.35
CA SER A 505 -19.67 -6.69 2.19
C SER A 505 -19.11 -7.21 3.48
N SER A 506 -20.00 -7.44 4.46
CA SER A 506 -19.64 -8.02 5.72
C SER A 506 -18.91 -9.25 5.23
N TYR A 507 -17.60 -9.28 5.44
CA TYR A 507 -16.80 -10.44 5.13
C TYR A 507 -17.27 -11.44 6.16
N LYS A 508 -18.49 -11.96 5.91
CA LYS A 508 -19.30 -12.75 6.81
C LYS A 508 -18.35 -13.78 7.34
N GLU A 509 -18.37 -13.86 8.67
CA GLU A 509 -17.59 -14.79 9.47
C GLU A 509 -17.24 -16.01 8.64
N TYR A 510 -15.94 -16.16 8.34
CA TYR A 510 -15.47 -17.37 7.73
C TYR A 510 -16.04 -18.50 8.58
N GLN A 511 -16.81 -19.39 7.95
CA GLN A 511 -16.86 -20.75 8.46
C GLN A 511 -15.40 -21.20 8.38
N GLU A 512 -14.75 -21.15 9.54
CA GLU A 512 -13.39 -21.61 9.77
C GLU A 512 -13.20 -22.90 8.97
N PHE A 513 -12.07 -23.03 8.27
CA PHE A 513 -11.69 -24.29 7.62
C PHE A 513 -11.70 -25.37 8.69
N ASN A 514 -12.84 -26.03 8.86
CA ASN A 514 -13.02 -27.07 9.86
C ASN A 514 -12.42 -28.32 9.24
N ILE A 515 -11.08 -28.36 9.17
CA ILE A 515 -10.34 -29.61 9.07
C ILE A 515 -10.67 -30.34 10.36
N LYS A 516 -11.64 -31.25 10.24
CA LYS A 516 -12.17 -32.08 11.33
C LYS A 516 -11.10 -33.04 11.83
N GLU A 517 -10.02 -33.21 11.06
CA GLU A 517 -8.94 -34.11 11.41
C GLU A 517 -8.06 -33.61 12.57
N ARG A 518 -8.10 -34.30 13.72
CA ARG A 518 -7.14 -34.15 14.83
C ARG A 518 -5.96 -35.13 14.69
N ILE A 519 -4.75 -34.59 14.60
CA ILE A 519 -3.48 -35.32 14.52
C ILE A 519 -2.61 -34.87 15.69
N VAL A 520 -2.01 -35.82 16.42
CA VAL A 520 -1.13 -35.53 17.57
C VAL A 520 0.18 -36.30 17.47
N PHE A 521 1.24 -35.83 18.14
CA PHE A 521 2.51 -36.55 18.22
C PHE A 521 2.46 -37.68 19.25
N SER A 522 3.26 -38.73 19.04
CA SER A 522 3.65 -39.67 20.09
C SER A 522 4.50 -38.98 21.17
N ARG A 523 4.63 -39.59 22.35
CA ARG A 523 5.40 -39.04 23.48
C ARG A 523 6.86 -38.73 23.14
N ASP A 524 7.44 -39.52 22.25
CA ASP A 524 8.81 -39.40 21.75
C ASP A 524 8.92 -38.62 20.43
N PHE A 525 7.80 -38.08 19.92
CA PHE A 525 7.71 -37.39 18.63
C PHE A 525 8.18 -38.20 17.41
N SER A 526 8.24 -39.53 17.51
CA SER A 526 8.64 -40.40 16.40
C SER A 526 7.49 -40.76 15.46
N SER A 527 6.24 -40.62 15.93
CA SER A 527 5.04 -41.01 15.21
C SER A 527 3.94 -39.94 15.27
N LEU A 528 3.11 -39.91 14.22
CA LEU A 528 1.85 -39.19 14.16
C LEU A 528 0.70 -40.14 14.53
N LEU A 529 -0.09 -39.73 15.50
CA LEU A 529 -1.25 -40.46 16.02
C LEU A 529 -2.54 -39.84 15.48
N LEU A 530 -3.39 -40.70 14.92
CA LEU A 530 -4.70 -40.38 14.40
C LEU A 530 -5.75 -40.58 15.49
N ASP A 531 -6.49 -39.52 15.86
CA ASP A 531 -7.57 -39.59 16.84
C ASP A 531 -8.69 -40.55 16.39
N GLU A 532 -9.25 -41.33 17.31
CA GLU A 532 -10.31 -42.29 16.98
C GLU A 532 -11.59 -41.62 16.45
N ARG A 533 -11.85 -40.37 16.88
CA ARG A 533 -13.01 -39.58 16.49
C ARG A 533 -12.95 -39.11 15.04
N LEU A 534 -11.77 -39.20 14.40
CA LEU A 534 -11.55 -38.91 12.98
C LEU A 534 -12.43 -39.75 12.04
N PHE A 535 -12.78 -40.95 12.48
CA PHE A 535 -13.37 -41.97 11.62
C PHE A 535 -14.90 -41.91 11.63
N ARG A 536 -15.54 -41.29 12.63
CA ARG A 536 -17.00 -41.17 12.71
C ARG A 536 -17.49 -39.99 11.85
N GLY A 537 -18.27 -40.28 10.79
CA GLY A 537 -18.82 -39.27 9.88
C GLY A 537 -19.69 -38.19 10.55
N GLU A 538 -19.84 -37.05 9.87
CA GLU A 538 -20.57 -35.81 10.22
C GLU A 538 -20.57 -35.38 11.70
N LEU A 539 -19.51 -34.65 12.09
CA LEU A 539 -19.51 -33.83 13.31
C LEU A 539 -20.55 -32.69 13.19
N ASN A 540 -21.61 -32.76 14.01
CA ASN A 540 -22.58 -31.68 14.24
C ASN A 540 -22.35 -31.05 15.61
N VAL A 541 -22.46 -29.72 15.67
CA VAL A 541 -22.21 -28.86 16.85
C VAL A 541 -23.00 -29.29 18.09
N THR A 542 -24.12 -29.99 17.90
CA THR A 542 -25.03 -30.42 18.96
C THR A 542 -24.57 -31.67 19.73
N ASN A 543 -23.62 -32.46 19.21
CA ASN A 543 -23.29 -33.77 19.81
C ASN A 543 -22.00 -33.78 20.65
N TYR A 544 -21.15 -32.76 20.54
CA TYR A 544 -19.90 -32.68 21.30
C TYR A 544 -19.49 -31.21 21.47
N PHE A 545 -19.59 -30.68 22.69
CA PHE A 545 -19.07 -29.37 23.05
C PHE A 545 -17.53 -29.28 22.94
N ASP A 546 -16.86 -30.42 22.79
CA ASP A 546 -15.40 -30.61 22.79
C ASP A 546 -14.85 -31.09 21.42
N ALA A 547 -15.67 -31.01 20.35
CA ALA A 547 -15.35 -31.54 19.00
C ALA A 547 -14.67 -30.55 18.05
N ILE A 548 -14.54 -29.29 18.44
CA ILE A 548 -13.61 -28.39 17.77
C ILE A 548 -12.24 -28.73 18.35
N ALA A 549 -11.26 -29.02 17.50
CA ALA A 549 -9.88 -29.16 17.96
C ALA A 549 -9.45 -27.83 18.58
N ASP A 550 -9.59 -27.71 19.90
CA ASP A 550 -9.09 -26.57 20.66
C ASP A 550 -7.59 -26.41 20.34
N ASP A 551 -7.20 -25.17 20.11
CA ASP A 551 -6.08 -24.73 19.29
C ASP A 551 -4.66 -25.02 19.86
N GLY A 552 -4.59 -25.69 21.01
CA GLY A 552 -3.38 -26.28 21.62
C GLY A 552 -3.17 -27.78 21.35
N SER A 553 -3.90 -28.40 20.40
CA SER A 553 -4.05 -29.86 20.34
C SER A 553 -2.89 -30.68 19.75
N ALA A 554 -1.87 -30.13 19.10
CA ALA A 554 -0.84 -30.95 18.42
C ALA A 554 -0.07 -31.87 19.39
N LEU A 555 -0.06 -31.49 20.68
CA LEU A 555 0.64 -32.13 21.78
C LEU A 555 -0.27 -32.73 22.87
N ASN A 556 -1.59 -32.55 22.78
CA ASN A 556 -2.50 -33.16 23.75
C ASN A 556 -2.47 -34.68 23.58
N PHE A 557 -1.66 -35.33 24.42
CA PHE A 557 -1.64 -36.77 24.59
C PHE A 557 -3.09 -37.25 24.77
N ALA A 558 -3.48 -38.30 24.05
CA ALA A 558 -4.79 -38.91 24.26
C ALA A 558 -4.99 -39.10 25.76
N VAL A 559 -6.06 -38.49 26.29
CA VAL A 559 -6.39 -38.54 27.72
C VAL A 559 -6.53 -40.01 28.09
N ASP A 560 -5.63 -40.42 28.97
CA ASP A 560 -5.60 -41.64 29.75
C ASP A 560 -5.72 -42.96 28.98
N GLU A 561 -4.71 -43.82 29.15
CA GLU A 561 -4.80 -45.24 28.90
C GLU A 561 -5.77 -45.88 29.92
N CYS A 562 -7.04 -45.47 29.91
CA CYS A 562 -8.08 -46.25 30.57
C CYS A 562 -8.24 -47.53 29.76
N LYS A 563 -7.58 -48.58 30.27
CA LYS A 563 -7.77 -49.99 29.95
C LYS A 563 -9.20 -50.45 30.25
N ASP A 564 -10.20 -49.82 29.64
CA ASP A 564 -11.60 -50.22 29.82
C ASP A 564 -12.27 -50.40 28.45
N ASP A 565 -12.15 -51.65 27.99
CA ASP A 565 -13.05 -52.51 27.21
C ASP A 565 -14.30 -51.92 26.51
N ARG A 566 -14.23 -50.71 25.94
CA ARG A 566 -15.36 -50.10 25.23
C ARG A 566 -15.14 -50.14 23.72
N VAL A 567 -15.68 -51.21 23.13
CA VAL A 567 -16.20 -51.36 21.75
C VAL A 567 -15.59 -50.39 20.72
N LEU A 568 -14.64 -50.92 19.93
CA LEU A 568 -14.15 -50.31 18.70
C LEU A 568 -15.34 -49.80 17.86
N PRO A 569 -15.42 -48.51 17.52
CA PRO A 569 -16.47 -48.01 16.64
C PRO A 569 -16.33 -48.68 15.26
N TYR A 570 -17.48 -49.04 14.68
CA TYR A 570 -17.67 -49.77 13.41
C TYR A 570 -16.44 -49.82 12.49
N SER A 571 -15.92 -51.03 12.28
CA SER A 571 -14.61 -51.25 11.67
C SER A 571 -14.40 -50.68 10.27
N ASN A 572 -15.44 -50.29 9.53
CA ASN A 572 -15.31 -49.81 8.14
C ASN A 572 -15.14 -48.29 7.99
N ASP A 573 -15.26 -47.53 9.08
CA ASP A 573 -15.18 -46.07 9.10
C ASP A 573 -13.82 -45.53 8.60
N ILE A 574 -12.73 -46.22 8.92
CA ILE A 574 -11.38 -45.89 8.43
C ILE A 574 -11.24 -46.16 6.92
N LEU A 575 -11.91 -47.18 6.37
CA LEU A 575 -11.91 -47.45 4.94
C LEU A 575 -12.68 -46.34 4.21
N SER A 576 -13.83 -45.93 4.76
CA SER A 576 -14.58 -44.78 4.27
C SER A 576 -13.68 -43.53 4.26
N TRP A 577 -13.06 -43.17 5.40
CA TRP A 577 -12.18 -42.01 5.49
C TRP A 577 -10.97 -42.07 4.54
N LEU A 578 -10.32 -43.24 4.39
CA LEU A 578 -9.19 -43.41 3.47
C LEU A 578 -9.58 -43.12 2.03
N TYR A 579 -10.74 -43.60 1.58
CA TYR A 579 -11.17 -43.51 0.18
C TYR A 579 -12.12 -42.33 -0.11
N VAL A 580 -12.58 -41.60 0.92
CA VAL A 580 -13.29 -40.32 0.81
C VAL A 580 -12.29 -39.17 0.66
N GLY A 581 -12.40 -38.45 -0.46
CA GLY A 581 -11.56 -37.30 -0.81
C GLY A 581 -10.16 -37.68 -1.37
N LEU A 582 -9.69 -36.85 -2.31
CA LEU A 582 -8.35 -36.74 -2.94
C LEU A 582 -7.69 -38.04 -3.50
N LYS A 583 -7.29 -37.99 -4.79
CA LYS A 583 -6.47 -38.97 -5.50
C LYS A 583 -4.98 -38.73 -5.22
N THR A 584 -4.44 -39.53 -4.31
CA THR A 584 -3.11 -39.39 -3.66
C THR A 584 -1.86 -39.13 -4.53
N ASN A 585 -1.87 -39.31 -5.86
CA ASN A 585 -0.66 -39.19 -6.69
C ASN A 585 -0.67 -38.00 -7.68
N GLU A 586 -1.81 -37.64 -8.26
CA GLU A 586 -1.93 -36.45 -9.15
C GLU A 586 -2.05 -35.16 -8.32
N ASP A 587 -2.58 -35.27 -7.11
CA ASP A 587 -2.87 -34.13 -6.26
C ASP A 587 -1.60 -33.49 -5.65
N LEU A 588 -0.53 -34.26 -5.38
CA LEU A 588 0.71 -33.73 -4.77
C LEU A 588 1.46 -32.70 -5.62
N TYR A 589 1.39 -32.82 -6.94
CA TYR A 589 1.91 -31.80 -7.86
C TYR A 589 0.99 -30.57 -7.93
N GLN A 590 -0.32 -30.79 -7.86
CA GLN A 590 -1.30 -29.70 -7.78
C GLN A 590 -1.16 -28.91 -6.47
N TRP A 591 -0.80 -29.55 -5.35
CA TRP A 591 -0.61 -28.89 -4.05
C TRP A 591 0.53 -27.86 -4.04
N LYS A 592 1.64 -28.12 -4.75
CA LYS A 592 2.71 -27.13 -4.89
C LYS A 592 2.26 -25.94 -5.71
N ALA A 593 1.63 -26.19 -6.86
CA ALA A 593 1.07 -25.15 -7.70
C ALA A 593 0.02 -24.33 -6.94
N VAL A 594 -0.81 -24.99 -6.10
CA VAL A 594 -1.78 -24.34 -5.21
C VAL A 594 -1.08 -23.50 -4.15
N ARG A 595 -0.04 -24.00 -3.45
CA ARG A 595 0.67 -23.21 -2.43
C ARG A 595 1.41 -22.01 -3.02
N GLU A 596 2.04 -22.16 -4.19
CA GLU A 596 2.73 -21.07 -4.88
C GLU A 596 1.73 -20.04 -5.43
N PHE A 597 0.62 -20.50 -6.04
CA PHE A 597 -0.51 -19.66 -6.45
C PHE A 597 -1.20 -18.96 -5.27
N GLU A 598 -1.35 -19.64 -4.15
CA GLU A 598 -1.88 -19.11 -2.89
C GLU A 598 -0.93 -18.12 -2.22
N ARG A 599 0.35 -18.05 -2.60
CA ARG A 599 1.29 -17.00 -2.16
C ARG A 599 1.18 -15.73 -3.01
N GLU A 600 0.93 -15.85 -4.32
CA GLU A 600 0.84 -14.71 -5.23
C GLU A 600 -0.32 -13.76 -4.89
N ALA A 601 -1.44 -14.30 -4.44
CA ALA A 601 -2.61 -13.55 -3.99
C ALA A 601 -2.32 -12.66 -2.74
N PRO A 602 -1.89 -13.21 -1.59
CA PRO A 602 -1.51 -12.42 -0.42
C PRO A 602 -0.35 -11.46 -0.69
N GLU A 603 0.63 -11.83 -1.52
CA GLU A 603 1.69 -10.91 -1.93
C GLU A 603 1.13 -9.72 -2.72
N THR A 604 0.14 -9.97 -3.58
CA THR A 604 -0.56 -8.93 -4.34
C THR A 604 -1.37 -8.01 -3.42
N VAL A 605 -2.11 -8.55 -2.46
CA VAL A 605 -2.86 -7.75 -1.48
C VAL A 605 -1.90 -6.95 -0.59
N PHE A 606 -0.78 -7.53 -0.18
CA PHE A 606 0.23 -6.86 0.63
C PHE A 606 0.88 -5.69 -0.12
N ARG A 607 1.14 -5.86 -1.43
CA ARG A 607 1.58 -4.76 -2.29
C ARG A 607 0.57 -3.61 -2.31
N ILE A 608 -0.70 -3.93 -2.51
CA ILE A 608 -1.78 -2.93 -2.54
C ILE A 608 -1.89 -2.20 -1.20
N PHE A 609 -1.80 -2.94 -0.10
CA PHE A 609 -1.76 -2.39 1.26
C PHE A 609 -0.62 -1.36 1.42
N VAL A 610 0.59 -1.72 1.01
CA VAL A 610 1.75 -0.81 1.08
C VAL A 610 1.60 0.41 0.17
N GLU A 611 1.03 0.23 -1.02
CA GLU A 611 0.71 1.33 -1.93
C GLU A 611 -0.30 2.29 -1.28
N GLU A 612 -1.31 1.77 -0.58
CA GLU A 612 -2.31 2.54 0.15
C GLU A 612 -1.70 3.29 1.34
N CYS A 613 -0.80 2.68 2.12
CA CYS A 613 -0.03 3.39 3.16
C CYS A 613 0.72 4.59 2.58
N SER A 614 1.39 4.38 1.44
CA SER A 614 2.19 5.41 0.79
C SER A 614 1.33 6.51 0.19
N HIS A 615 0.11 6.19 -0.24
CA HIS A 615 -0.87 7.16 -0.70
C HIS A 615 -1.38 8.00 0.46
N LEU A 616 -1.81 7.36 1.56
CA LEU A 616 -2.25 8.01 2.79
C LEU A 616 -1.22 9.02 3.32
N ALA A 617 0.06 8.64 3.34
CA ALA A 617 1.12 9.56 3.78
C ALA A 617 1.22 10.83 2.91
N LYS A 618 1.09 10.71 1.59
CA LYS A 618 1.08 11.86 0.66
C LYS A 618 -0.13 12.75 0.88
N VAL A 619 -1.29 12.15 1.16
CA VAL A 619 -2.52 12.89 1.49
C VAL A 619 -2.33 13.66 2.80
N CYS A 620 -1.73 13.08 3.83
CA CYS A 620 -1.43 13.78 5.08
C CYS A 620 -0.44 14.94 4.90
N GLU A 621 0.57 14.80 4.03
CA GLU A 621 1.47 15.90 3.66
C GLU A 621 0.69 17.06 3.02
N ARG A 622 -0.24 16.76 2.10
CA ARG A 622 -1.12 17.78 1.49
C ARG A 622 -2.05 18.45 2.50
N ILE A 623 -2.63 17.70 3.42
CA ILE A 623 -3.44 18.25 4.52
C ILE A 623 -2.62 19.26 5.33
N SER A 624 -1.36 18.93 5.63
CA SER A 624 -0.45 19.81 6.38
C SER A 624 -0.14 21.10 5.61
N GLU A 625 0.09 20.99 4.28
CA GLU A 625 0.31 22.13 3.39
C GLU A 625 -0.93 23.04 3.34
N ILE A 626 -2.11 22.48 3.09
CA ILE A 626 -3.36 23.25 2.99
C ILE A 626 -3.72 23.86 4.35
N SER A 627 -3.53 23.15 5.45
CA SER A 627 -3.75 23.69 6.80
C SER A 627 -2.85 24.91 7.06
N SER A 628 -1.60 24.87 6.61
CA SER A 628 -0.68 26.01 6.69
C SER A 628 -1.17 27.19 5.85
N LYS A 629 -1.69 26.93 4.64
CA LYS A 629 -2.32 27.95 3.79
C LYS A 629 -3.56 28.57 4.44
N VAL A 630 -4.43 27.78 5.05
CA VAL A 630 -5.60 28.29 5.80
C VAL A 630 -5.15 29.22 6.93
N GLY A 631 -4.13 28.83 7.69
CA GLY A 631 -3.55 29.67 8.74
C GLY A 631 -2.99 31.00 8.21
N ALA A 632 -2.27 30.96 7.09
CA ALA A 632 -1.74 32.16 6.45
C ALA A 632 -2.85 33.09 5.91
N VAL A 633 -3.87 32.54 5.25
CA VAL A 633 -5.04 33.32 4.81
C VAL A 633 -5.73 34.00 6.00
N GLU A 634 -5.86 33.30 7.13
CA GLU A 634 -6.47 33.88 8.33
C GLU A 634 -5.63 35.01 8.95
N ALA A 635 -4.30 34.85 8.97
CA ALA A 635 -3.39 35.89 9.44
C ALA A 635 -3.51 37.16 8.57
N VAL A 636 -3.48 37.00 7.25
CA VAL A 636 -3.66 38.12 6.28
C VAL A 636 -5.03 38.76 6.47
N TYR A 637 -6.10 37.96 6.54
CA TYR A 637 -7.45 38.46 6.71
C TYR A 637 -7.63 39.27 8.01
N THR A 638 -7.11 38.75 9.13
CA THR A 638 -7.16 39.43 10.44
C THR A 638 -6.41 40.75 10.38
N LYS A 639 -5.23 40.79 9.74
CA LYS A 639 -4.45 42.01 9.57
C LYS A 639 -5.18 43.04 8.72
N CYS A 640 -5.79 42.62 7.63
CA CYS A 640 -6.62 43.48 6.80
C CYS A 640 -7.77 44.10 7.61
N LEU A 641 -8.45 43.32 8.47
CA LEU A 641 -9.51 43.82 9.34
C LEU A 641 -9.02 44.82 10.38
N GLU A 642 -7.86 44.58 11.01
CA GLU A 642 -7.25 45.52 11.96
C GLU A 642 -6.94 46.86 11.30
N GLU A 643 -6.35 46.84 10.10
CA GLU A 643 -5.95 48.06 9.40
C GLU A 643 -7.17 48.83 8.90
N ILE A 644 -8.24 48.16 8.46
CA ILE A 644 -9.51 48.81 8.14
C ILE A 644 -10.08 49.53 9.38
N LYS A 645 -10.04 48.91 10.57
CA LYS A 645 -10.53 49.53 11.82
C LYS A 645 -9.71 50.75 12.26
N LYS A 646 -8.41 50.79 11.94
CA LYS A 646 -7.52 51.91 12.27
C LYS A 646 -7.70 53.14 11.36
N ARG A 647 -8.54 53.05 10.32
CA ARG A 647 -8.76 54.14 9.35
C ARG A 647 -9.49 55.34 9.96
N ASN A 648 -8.73 56.19 10.64
CA ASN A 648 -8.94 57.64 10.68
C ASN A 648 -7.88 58.41 9.87
N LYS A 649 -6.78 57.74 9.43
CA LYS A 649 -5.72 58.26 8.55
C LYS A 649 -5.28 57.12 7.60
N ASN A 650 -5.64 57.21 6.31
CA ASN A 650 -5.55 56.12 5.31
C ASN A 650 -4.12 55.61 5.04
N PRO A 651 -3.94 54.28 5.01
CA PRO A 651 -3.32 53.64 3.85
C PRO A 651 -4.27 52.70 3.09
N ASP A 652 -4.02 52.57 1.79
CA ASP A 652 -4.65 51.64 0.85
C ASP A 652 -4.30 50.18 1.24
N LEU A 653 -5.29 49.27 1.29
CA LEU A 653 -5.06 47.87 1.66
C LEU A 653 -4.14 47.17 0.64
N PHE A 654 -4.17 47.61 -0.62
CA PHE A 654 -3.24 47.17 -1.66
C PHE A 654 -1.79 47.57 -1.35
N ASP A 655 -1.56 48.82 -0.94
CA ASP A 655 -0.25 49.33 -0.53
C ASP A 655 0.25 48.64 0.75
N LEU A 656 -0.64 48.35 1.70
CA LEU A 656 -0.33 47.57 2.89
C LEU A 656 0.14 46.14 2.55
N LEU A 657 -0.57 45.46 1.65
CA LEU A 657 -0.20 44.13 1.18
C LEU A 657 1.15 44.16 0.44
N CYS A 658 1.39 45.18 -0.38
CA CYS A 658 2.70 45.40 -1.02
C CYS A 658 3.83 45.57 0.03
N LYS A 659 3.61 46.39 1.06
CA LYS A 659 4.58 46.59 2.16
C LYS A 659 4.81 45.31 2.96
N ARG A 660 3.75 44.56 3.26
CA ARG A 660 3.85 43.28 3.98
C ARG A 660 4.66 42.27 3.17
N LYS A 661 4.43 42.18 1.85
CA LYS A 661 5.21 41.34 0.95
C LYS A 661 6.70 41.70 0.97
N ILE A 662 7.05 42.98 0.97
CA ILE A 662 8.46 43.42 1.06
C ILE A 662 9.08 42.98 2.39
N VAL A 663 8.35 43.09 3.50
CA VAL A 663 8.83 42.63 4.82
C VAL A 663 9.07 41.11 4.83
N LEU A 664 8.16 40.34 4.22
CA LEU A 664 8.27 38.87 4.13
C LEU A 664 9.41 38.40 3.21
N GLN A 665 9.94 39.25 2.33
CA GLN A 665 11.11 38.93 1.50
C GLN A 665 12.43 38.96 2.29
N GLY A 666 12.46 39.54 3.50
CA GLY A 666 13.65 39.54 4.35
C GLY A 666 13.82 38.27 5.21
N ASP A 667 12.80 37.41 5.26
CA ASP A 667 12.70 36.27 6.19
C ASP A 667 12.50 34.95 5.41
N HIS A 668 13.49 34.61 4.57
CA HIS A 668 13.39 33.48 3.63
C HIS A 668 13.37 32.09 4.28
N ASP A 669 13.76 31.98 5.54
CA ASP A 669 13.89 30.69 6.24
C ASP A 669 12.56 30.21 6.87
N ASP A 670 11.57 31.10 7.06
CA ASP A 670 10.27 30.73 7.65
C ASP A 670 9.25 30.26 6.58
N ILE A 671 8.75 29.04 6.75
CA ILE A 671 7.77 28.41 5.85
C ILE A 671 6.45 29.18 5.87
N ALA A 672 6.00 29.65 7.05
CA ALA A 672 4.75 30.39 7.17
C ALA A 672 4.83 31.72 6.41
N SER A 673 5.94 32.44 6.54
CA SER A 673 6.22 33.69 5.83
C SER A 673 6.28 33.51 4.30
N ARG A 674 6.84 32.40 3.81
CA ARG A 674 6.84 32.06 2.39
C ARG A 674 5.43 31.83 1.85
N ILE A 675 4.61 31.05 2.55
CA ILE A 675 3.22 30.77 2.17
C ILE A 675 2.38 32.05 2.20
N GLU A 676 2.54 32.88 3.24
CA GLU A 676 1.87 34.19 3.32
C GLU A 676 2.23 35.08 2.13
N SER A 677 3.52 35.14 1.74
CA SER A 677 4.00 35.92 0.60
C SER A 677 3.45 35.45 -0.75
N GLU A 678 3.29 34.14 -0.93
CA GLU A 678 2.66 33.55 -2.13
C GLU A 678 1.20 33.95 -2.24
N ILE A 679 0.42 33.79 -1.15
CA ILE A 679 -1.00 34.19 -1.09
C ILE A 679 -1.15 35.69 -1.38
N ILE A 680 -0.32 36.54 -0.75
CA ILE A 680 -0.33 37.99 -1.01
C ILE A 680 0.00 38.28 -2.47
N SER A 681 0.94 37.54 -3.07
CA SER A 681 1.31 37.74 -4.48
C SER A 681 0.17 37.44 -5.43
N ASP A 682 -0.56 36.36 -5.21
CA ASP A 682 -1.69 36.00 -6.05
C ASP A 682 -2.87 36.96 -5.86
N LEU A 683 -3.16 37.34 -4.60
CA LEU A 683 -4.15 38.39 -4.31
C LEU A 683 -3.82 39.72 -4.98
N LEU A 684 -2.55 40.14 -5.01
CA LEU A 684 -2.12 41.38 -5.67
C LEU A 684 -2.23 41.29 -7.19
N LYS A 685 -1.94 40.12 -7.79
CA LYS A 685 -2.15 39.90 -9.24
C LYS A 685 -3.64 40.01 -9.58
N ASP A 686 -4.50 39.37 -8.81
CA ASP A 686 -5.94 39.40 -9.04
C ASP A 686 -6.54 40.79 -8.76
N ALA A 687 -6.07 41.46 -7.72
CA ALA A 687 -6.50 42.81 -7.36
C ALA A 687 -6.06 43.85 -8.40
N SER A 688 -4.84 43.75 -8.94
CA SER A 688 -4.36 44.65 -10.00
C SER A 688 -5.11 44.45 -11.32
N ALA A 689 -5.48 43.21 -11.67
CA ALA A 689 -6.37 42.94 -12.80
C ALA A 689 -7.77 43.55 -12.59
N ALA A 690 -8.33 43.42 -11.38
CA ALA A 690 -9.60 44.03 -11.01
C ALA A 690 -9.55 45.57 -11.01
N GLU A 691 -8.45 46.17 -10.55
CA GLU A 691 -8.22 47.61 -10.56
C GLU A 691 -8.20 48.17 -11.99
N LEU A 692 -7.54 47.48 -12.92
CA LEU A 692 -7.56 47.83 -14.36
C LEU A 692 -9.00 47.81 -14.92
N LEU A 693 -9.79 46.79 -14.61
CA LEU A 693 -11.20 46.71 -15.04
C LEU A 693 -12.07 47.82 -14.44
N VAL A 694 -11.88 48.15 -13.16
CA VAL A 694 -12.57 49.25 -12.50
C VAL A 694 -12.17 50.58 -13.14
N SER A 695 -10.88 50.79 -13.44
CA SER A 695 -10.38 52.01 -14.06
C SER A 695 -10.96 52.24 -15.47
N MET A 696 -11.14 51.17 -16.25
CA MET A 696 -11.74 51.22 -17.60
C MET A 696 -13.26 51.48 -17.56
N SER A 697 -13.94 51.02 -16.50
CA SER A 697 -15.40 51.09 -16.38
C SER A 697 -15.90 52.33 -15.64
N SER A 698 -15.01 53.12 -15.01
CA SER A 698 -15.42 54.15 -14.04
C SER A 698 -14.63 55.46 -14.11
N SER A 699 -14.61 56.05 -15.31
CA SER A 699 -14.01 57.35 -15.67
C SER A 699 -14.56 58.57 -14.90
N GLY A 700 -15.45 58.40 -13.90
CA GLY A 700 -16.02 59.48 -13.07
C GLY A 700 -16.11 59.23 -11.55
N LEU A 701 -15.58 58.13 -11.01
CA LEU A 701 -15.65 57.85 -9.55
C LEU A 701 -14.60 58.63 -8.73
N ARG A 702 -15.01 59.12 -7.56
CA ARG A 702 -14.09 59.71 -6.56
C ARG A 702 -13.06 58.66 -6.10
N MET A 703 -11.80 59.08 -5.91
CA MET A 703 -10.70 58.17 -5.51
C MET A 703 -11.01 57.33 -4.26
N GLN A 704 -11.72 57.90 -3.29
CA GLN A 704 -12.14 57.21 -2.06
C GLN A 704 -13.10 56.04 -2.31
N GLU A 705 -13.92 56.12 -3.36
CA GLU A 705 -14.85 55.06 -3.75
C GLU A 705 -14.15 53.93 -4.50
N ARG A 706 -13.06 54.24 -5.21
CA ARG A 706 -12.21 53.22 -5.86
C ARG A 706 -11.47 52.38 -4.83
N VAL A 707 -10.90 53.01 -3.80
CA VAL A 707 -10.23 52.32 -2.68
C VAL A 707 -11.19 51.38 -1.94
N ARG A 708 -12.41 51.84 -1.61
CA ARG A 708 -13.42 50.99 -0.94
C ARG A 708 -13.78 49.75 -1.76
N LYS A 709 -13.98 49.92 -3.08
CA LYS A 709 -14.29 48.80 -3.98
C LYS A 709 -13.16 47.78 -4.05
N LEU A 710 -11.91 48.25 -4.04
CA LEU A 710 -10.73 47.38 -4.02
C LEU A 710 -10.60 46.63 -2.69
N ASP A 711 -10.87 47.29 -1.56
CA ASP A 711 -10.87 46.65 -0.24
C ASP A 711 -11.93 45.54 -0.13
N ASP A 712 -13.14 45.82 -0.63
CA ASP A 712 -14.24 44.84 -0.63
C ASP A 712 -13.94 43.68 -1.56
N TYR A 713 -13.26 43.93 -2.69
CA TYR A 713 -12.75 42.87 -3.57
C TYR A 713 -11.75 41.98 -2.84
N ILE A 714 -10.71 42.55 -2.23
CA ILE A 714 -9.67 41.80 -1.51
C ILE A 714 -10.28 40.98 -0.36
N ARG A 715 -11.23 41.56 0.39
CA ARG A 715 -11.94 40.85 1.47
C ARG A 715 -12.72 39.66 0.93
N LYS A 716 -13.44 39.85 -0.19
CA LYS A 716 -14.21 38.78 -0.84
C LYS A 716 -13.30 37.68 -1.38
N ALA A 717 -12.17 38.04 -1.98
CA ALA A 717 -11.18 37.10 -2.51
C ALA A 717 -10.57 36.23 -1.39
N LEU A 718 -10.08 36.86 -0.31
CA LEU A 718 -9.54 36.15 0.86
C LEU A 718 -10.55 35.19 1.48
N LYS A 719 -11.80 35.61 1.61
CA LYS A 719 -12.89 34.79 2.13
C LYS A 719 -13.20 33.60 1.23
N THR A 720 -13.28 33.84 -0.08
CA THR A 720 -13.54 32.79 -1.08
C THR A 720 -12.42 31.75 -1.06
N LEU A 721 -11.17 32.22 -1.04
CA LEU A 721 -9.99 31.36 -0.93
C LEU A 721 -10.00 30.53 0.36
N LYS A 722 -10.32 31.14 1.51
CA LYS A 722 -10.43 30.41 2.79
C LYS A 722 -11.48 29.31 2.75
N LEU A 723 -12.67 29.61 2.22
CA LEU A 723 -13.76 28.63 2.09
C LEU A 723 -13.38 27.50 1.12
N GLN A 724 -12.66 27.81 0.05
CA GLN A 724 -12.17 26.80 -0.89
C GLN A 724 -11.13 25.88 -0.24
N LEU A 725 -10.13 26.44 0.46
CA LEU A 725 -9.11 25.64 1.16
C LEU A 725 -9.73 24.73 2.25
N LEU A 726 -10.71 25.24 3.00
CA LEU A 726 -11.44 24.43 3.99
C LEU A 726 -12.25 23.31 3.35
N LYS A 727 -12.77 23.54 2.13
CA LYS A 727 -13.48 22.51 1.35
C LYS A 727 -12.51 21.42 0.91
N ASP A 728 -11.34 21.81 0.43
CA ASP A 728 -10.29 20.88 -0.01
C ASP A 728 -9.77 20.04 1.16
N LEU A 729 -9.60 20.64 2.35
CA LEU A 729 -9.31 19.89 3.59
C LEU A 729 -10.38 18.85 3.88
N ALA A 730 -11.65 19.21 3.81
CA ALA A 730 -12.75 18.27 4.06
C ALA A 730 -12.75 17.08 3.07
N PHE A 731 -12.40 17.33 1.81
CA PHE A 731 -12.25 16.28 0.80
C PHE A 731 -11.05 15.37 1.08
N LEU A 732 -9.91 15.93 1.49
CA LEU A 732 -8.74 15.14 1.87
C LEU A 732 -9.00 14.31 3.13
N ASP A 733 -9.71 14.84 4.12
CA ASP A 733 -10.11 14.08 5.31
C ASP A 733 -11.05 12.90 4.95
N ALA A 734 -11.91 13.07 3.94
CA ALA A 734 -12.73 11.97 3.43
C ALA A 734 -11.88 10.88 2.76
N ILE A 735 -10.82 11.26 2.02
CA ILE A 735 -9.84 10.31 1.46
C ILE A 735 -9.12 9.58 2.60
N VAL A 736 -8.63 10.29 3.62
CA VAL A 736 -7.95 9.69 4.78
C VAL A 736 -8.83 8.64 5.46
N LEU A 737 -10.09 8.99 5.76
CA LEU A 737 -11.04 8.08 6.39
C LEU A 737 -11.30 6.83 5.54
N ARG A 738 -11.45 6.99 4.22
CA ARG A 738 -11.62 5.88 3.30
C ARG A 738 -10.37 4.99 3.25
N SER A 739 -9.18 5.57 3.08
CA SER A 739 -7.92 4.83 3.08
C SER A 739 -7.72 4.04 4.38
N LEU A 740 -8.02 4.63 5.54
CA LEU A 740 -7.95 3.92 6.82
C LEU A 740 -8.93 2.72 6.88
N GLY A 741 -10.14 2.88 6.34
CA GLY A 741 -11.09 1.78 6.18
C GLY A 741 -10.58 0.67 5.26
N ASP A 742 -10.01 1.05 4.11
CA ASP A 742 -9.44 0.12 3.13
C ASP A 742 -8.25 -0.64 3.69
N ILE A 743 -7.36 0.04 4.38
CA ILE A 743 -6.22 -0.55 5.08
C ILE A 743 -6.68 -1.62 6.06
N HIS A 744 -7.68 -1.31 6.89
CA HIS A 744 -8.19 -2.28 7.86
C HIS A 744 -8.83 -3.47 7.15
N ARG A 745 -9.55 -3.22 6.06
CA ARG A 745 -10.09 -4.27 5.19
C ARG A 745 -9.00 -5.15 4.60
N TYR A 746 -7.91 -4.57 4.10
CA TYR A 746 -6.79 -5.30 3.52
C TYR A 746 -6.02 -6.09 4.58
N GLU A 747 -5.84 -5.55 5.80
CA GLU A 747 -5.30 -6.27 6.96
C GLU A 747 -6.12 -7.56 7.22
N LEU A 748 -7.44 -7.45 7.26
CA LEU A 748 -8.33 -8.61 7.45
C LEU A 748 -8.23 -9.63 6.30
N VAL A 749 -8.05 -9.18 5.05
CA VAL A 749 -7.84 -10.09 3.91
C VAL A 749 -6.47 -10.78 4.01
N LEU A 750 -5.44 -10.07 4.43
CA LEU A 750 -4.10 -10.62 4.64
C LEU A 750 -4.10 -11.65 5.77
N GLU A 751 -4.73 -11.35 6.90
CA GLU A 751 -4.91 -12.32 8.00
C GLU A 751 -5.53 -13.64 7.52
N LYS A 752 -6.52 -13.55 6.62
CA LYS A 752 -7.23 -14.72 6.07
C LYS A 752 -6.40 -15.47 5.03
N THR A 753 -5.68 -14.76 4.17
CA THR A 753 -4.90 -15.37 3.08
C THR A 753 -3.53 -15.87 3.54
N SER A 754 -2.98 -15.30 4.62
CA SER A 754 -1.77 -15.75 5.33
C SER A 754 -1.98 -17.00 6.17
N PHE A 755 -3.23 -17.42 6.40
CA PHE A 755 -3.55 -18.59 7.21
C PHE A 755 -3.33 -19.89 6.45
N TYR A 756 -2.59 -20.80 7.07
CA TYR A 756 -2.34 -22.15 6.61
C TYR A 756 -2.60 -23.15 7.72
N ASP A 757 -3.38 -24.19 7.42
CA ASP A 757 -3.49 -25.35 8.29
C ASP A 757 -2.65 -26.49 7.70
N TYR A 758 -1.54 -26.83 8.36
CA TYR A 758 -0.63 -27.88 7.92
C TYR A 758 -1.31 -29.25 7.77
N ARG A 759 -2.45 -29.47 8.44
CA ARG A 759 -3.23 -30.70 8.30
C ARG A 759 -3.78 -30.89 6.89
N SER A 760 -4.02 -29.80 6.15
CA SER A 760 -4.41 -29.86 4.73
C SER A 760 -3.39 -30.64 3.87
N ILE A 761 -2.12 -30.63 4.28
CA ILE A 761 -1.01 -31.33 3.62
C ILE A 761 -0.77 -32.70 4.26
N ILE A 762 -0.74 -32.76 5.60
CA ILE A 762 -0.39 -33.98 6.32
C ILE A 762 -1.45 -35.08 6.10
N VAL A 763 -2.75 -34.74 6.12
CA VAL A 763 -3.84 -35.72 5.97
C VAL A 763 -3.75 -36.49 4.65
N PRO A 764 -3.62 -35.85 3.47
CA PRO A 764 -3.39 -36.56 2.21
C PRO A 764 -2.17 -37.48 2.22
N LEU A 765 -1.05 -37.03 2.80
CA LEU A 765 0.19 -37.83 2.90
C LEU A 765 -0.01 -39.08 3.76
N LEU A 766 -0.67 -38.93 4.91
CA LEU A 766 -1.04 -40.04 5.78
C LEU A 766 -1.98 -41.03 5.08
N LYS A 767 -3.02 -40.53 4.39
CA LYS A 767 -3.93 -41.37 3.59
C LYS A 767 -3.18 -42.16 2.52
N SER A 768 -2.23 -41.55 1.82
CA SER A 768 -1.40 -42.24 0.80
C SER A 768 -0.60 -43.39 1.41
N ARG A 769 0.09 -43.13 2.52
CA ARG A 769 0.89 -44.15 3.22
C ARG A 769 0.05 -45.31 3.75
N LEU A 770 -1.12 -45.01 4.31
CA LEU A 770 -2.05 -46.01 4.86
C LEU A 770 -2.72 -46.82 3.75
N LYS A 771 -3.12 -46.19 2.63
CA LYS A 771 -3.61 -46.91 1.43
C LYS A 771 -2.58 -47.91 0.93
N ARG A 772 -1.30 -47.54 0.86
CA ARG A 772 -0.24 -48.46 0.42
C ARG A 772 0.00 -49.59 1.43
N LYS A 773 -0.08 -49.31 2.74
CA LYS A 773 -0.03 -50.34 3.79
C LYS A 773 -1.16 -51.35 3.60
N LEU A 774 -2.38 -50.89 3.34
CA LEU A 774 -3.54 -51.74 3.09
C LEU A 774 -3.38 -52.56 1.80
N GLN A 775 -2.93 -51.95 0.71
CA GLN A 775 -2.66 -52.64 -0.57
C GLN A 775 -1.60 -53.76 -0.41
N TYR A 776 -0.55 -53.52 0.37
CA TYR A 776 0.45 -54.55 0.67
C TYR A 776 -0.15 -55.73 1.44
N LEU A 777 -1.04 -55.48 2.42
CA LEU A 777 -1.74 -56.55 3.14
C LEU A 777 -2.66 -57.34 2.22
N ILE A 778 -3.38 -56.68 1.31
CA ILE A 778 -4.22 -57.34 0.29
C ILE A 778 -3.36 -58.24 -0.61
N TYR A 779 -2.21 -57.75 -1.07
CA TYR A 779 -1.28 -58.52 -1.88
C TYR A 779 -0.75 -59.75 -1.13
N LYS A 780 -0.35 -59.58 0.14
CA LYS A 780 0.15 -60.67 0.98
C LYS A 780 -0.93 -61.73 1.24
N ASP A 781 -2.16 -61.32 1.53
CA ASP A 781 -3.31 -62.22 1.70
C ASP A 781 -3.60 -63.02 0.41
N ALA A 782 -3.53 -62.36 -0.75
CA ALA A 782 -3.71 -63.02 -2.05
C ALA A 782 -2.61 -64.06 -2.35
N ILE A 783 -1.35 -63.79 -1.97
CA ILE A 783 -0.27 -64.77 -2.07
C ILE A 783 -0.51 -65.95 -1.13
N GLN A 784 -0.87 -65.68 0.13
CA GLN A 784 -1.09 -66.74 1.12
C GLN A 784 -2.22 -67.68 0.68
N LYS A 785 -3.36 -67.12 0.24
CA LYS A 785 -4.47 -67.92 -0.30
C LYS A 785 -4.08 -68.76 -1.51
N LYS A 786 -3.21 -68.26 -2.39
CA LYS A 786 -2.66 -69.04 -3.51
C LYS A 786 -1.75 -70.17 -3.04
N SER A 787 -0.90 -69.92 -2.04
CA SER A 787 -0.03 -70.93 -1.43
C SER A 787 -0.83 -72.04 -0.74
N ASP A 788 -1.84 -71.66 0.04
CA ASP A 788 -2.71 -72.60 0.76
C ASP A 788 -3.54 -73.44 -0.21
N ALA A 789 -4.04 -72.83 -1.30
CA ALA A 789 -4.72 -73.54 -2.37
C ALA A 789 -3.78 -74.49 -3.13
N ALA A 790 -2.50 -74.16 -3.26
CA ALA A 790 -1.50 -75.03 -3.88
C ALA A 790 -1.10 -76.22 -2.98
N CYS A 791 -1.03 -76.03 -1.65
CA CYS A 791 -0.83 -77.15 -0.72
C CYS A 791 -2.03 -78.10 -0.70
N LYS A 792 -3.26 -77.56 -0.63
CA LYS A 792 -4.49 -78.37 -0.67
C LYS A 792 -4.66 -79.17 -1.97
N ARG A 793 -4.04 -78.74 -3.08
CA ARG A 793 -3.99 -79.48 -4.35
C ARG A 793 -2.86 -80.51 -4.44
N ARG A 794 -1.88 -80.48 -3.52
CA ARG A 794 -0.84 -81.52 -3.39
C ARG A 794 -1.26 -82.63 -2.42
N ASP A 795 -2.13 -82.30 -1.47
CA ASP A 795 -2.66 -83.23 -0.48
C ASP A 795 -3.96 -83.93 -0.94
N GLN A 796 -4.50 -83.53 -2.11
CA GLN A 796 -5.52 -84.24 -2.89
C GLN A 796 -4.86 -84.97 -4.04
#